data_AF-A0A401X5V4-F1
#
_entry.id   AF-A0A401X5V4-F1
#
_cell.length_a   1.000
_cell.length_b   1.000
_cell.length_c   1.000
_cell.angle_alpha   90.00
_cell.angle_beta   90.00
_cell.angle_gamma   90.00
#
_symmetry.space_group_name_H-M   'P 1'
#
loop_
_entity.id
_entity.type
_entity.pdbx_description
1 polymer ?
#
loop_
_entity_poly.entity_id
_entity_poly.type
_entity_poly.pdbx_seq_one_letter_code
_entity_poly.pdbx_strand_id
1 'polypeptide(L)'
;MTGTRQTDPMQWVHMVPELAFLANSSPVIGKPEQSNPFVCEKHNGIWTPVFGKPFLENEEAVSFYGRMALEMAFLLNGLPAHDVKKYLNCIWVACARSAARWWKASGGAIEKCPETWVEMLAADRLPDMEWLQRVCQQHLSSALPSVNDQQGFAGQTENDDDFCQWVQRVWLYLGSSDVLMAEGGDERLGLDPQTHQNRYGCTYRPSVTGGQYSSSTASSPSLHAFNAVEQCRLELVRDMLAQPPEKPLLALEADIKAFLAQYYGVEKADNCILAPSGTDSVLAALALSLAVNPAVGVVLAGVEETGSGVPLATQGRHFASTTALGFRVRKSEKIAGFPAGTQLVTAPLRTENGELNSRQNIFHICQQQIHNAVQAGQRVLLYLLDTSKTGQLVPDMQVVQALCHTYPGQIDVVVDACQARLMPERIKAYLQQDWAVMVTGSKFYTGPAFCGALLLPETWRQRLDHAVLPSGLAAYFNQAEWPACKATASLNNGFNLGLLLRWVGACAEIERFFHVPASEKTVRLEQFLGGIRHILEQDETIELLPDILVKRDALPHAWDQQQTIFSFLVNGGGNTGITPVLNLAECRQLHVWLKQDLSGYLPFGCPDTACQIMARGYQLGQPVAVPYARVKGQMAGALRISVSARHISGSDMPQGMTYQTYLEQEIQNVQDALQKVSLILRYWPFLQKAEDKAASAQPENIVNVEAEALLPVAL
;
A
#
# COMPACT_ATOMS: atom_id res chain seq x y z
N MET A 1 24.32 -7.05 13.36
CA MET A 1 24.45 -6.88 14.83
C MET A 1 24.59 -8.26 15.42
N THR A 2 25.73 -8.60 16.01
CA THR A 2 25.96 -9.89 16.69
C THR A 2 26.53 -9.59 18.07
N GLY A 3 25.91 -10.10 19.13
CA GLY A 3 26.62 -10.30 20.40
C GLY A 3 26.15 -9.56 21.66
N THR A 4 24.85 -9.29 21.86
CA THR A 4 24.32 -9.04 23.21
C THR A 4 23.35 -10.16 23.58
N ARG A 5 23.70 -10.99 24.57
CA ARG A 5 22.75 -11.94 25.16
C ARG A 5 21.47 -11.20 25.52
N GLN A 6 20.32 -11.70 25.07
CA GLN A 6 18.98 -11.20 25.36
C GLN A 6 18.67 -11.36 26.85
N THR A 7 19.31 -10.56 27.69
CA THR A 7 19.15 -10.63 29.15
C THR A 7 17.98 -9.78 29.65
N ASP A 8 17.48 -8.87 28.82
CA ASP A 8 16.32 -8.04 29.12
C ASP A 8 15.27 -8.14 27.97
N PRO A 9 14.15 -8.86 28.19
CA PRO A 9 13.10 -8.99 27.18
C PRO A 9 12.44 -7.64 26.85
N MET A 10 12.43 -6.68 27.79
CA MET A 10 11.88 -5.33 27.54
C MET A 10 12.71 -4.63 26.46
N GLN A 11 14.04 -4.63 26.58
CA GLN A 11 14.90 -4.01 25.57
C GLN A 11 14.68 -4.63 24.19
N TRP A 12 14.57 -5.96 24.11
CA TRP A 12 14.39 -6.62 22.83
C TRP A 12 13.04 -6.32 22.16
N VAL A 13 11.92 -6.37 22.89
CA VAL A 13 10.60 -6.10 22.28
C VAL A 13 10.49 -4.66 21.78
N HIS A 14 11.20 -3.72 22.40
CA HIS A 14 11.30 -2.34 21.91
C HIS A 14 12.28 -2.15 20.74
N MET A 15 13.22 -3.07 20.55
CA MET A 15 14.10 -3.08 19.36
C MET A 15 13.38 -3.59 18.10
N VAL A 16 12.25 -4.30 18.25
CA VAL A 16 11.42 -4.75 17.13
C VAL A 16 10.26 -3.77 16.95
N PRO A 17 10.27 -2.91 15.91
CA PRO A 17 9.28 -1.84 15.77
C PRO A 17 7.83 -2.34 15.80
N GLU A 18 7.57 -3.50 15.21
CA GLU A 18 6.24 -4.13 15.16
C GLU A 18 5.71 -4.59 16.52
N LEU A 19 6.59 -4.86 17.49
CA LEU A 19 6.23 -5.33 18.84
C LEU A 19 6.26 -4.20 19.88
N ALA A 20 7.01 -3.13 19.60
CA ALA A 20 7.19 -2.01 20.52
C ALA A 20 5.85 -1.37 20.93
N PHE A 21 4.89 -1.25 20.00
CA PHE A 21 3.54 -0.77 20.32
C PHE A 21 2.82 -1.65 21.34
N LEU A 22 2.83 -2.97 21.13
CA LEU A 22 2.18 -3.90 22.05
C LEU A 22 2.88 -3.91 23.42
N ALA A 23 4.21 -3.81 23.43
CA ALA A 23 5.00 -3.70 24.67
C ALA A 23 4.74 -2.40 25.43
N ASN A 24 4.28 -1.33 24.79
CA ASN A 24 3.86 -0.10 25.48
C ASN A 24 2.50 -0.25 26.18
N SER A 25 1.69 -1.26 25.83
CA SER A 25 0.35 -1.46 26.39
C SER A 25 0.33 -2.23 27.72
N SER A 26 1.44 -2.88 28.07
CA SER A 26 1.58 -3.70 29.28
C SER A 26 3.05 -3.78 29.71
N PRO A 27 3.36 -3.86 31.02
CA PRO A 27 4.70 -4.23 31.47
C PRO A 27 5.18 -5.53 30.81
N VAL A 28 6.50 -5.68 30.66
CA VAL A 28 7.14 -6.91 30.17
C VAL A 28 8.17 -7.36 31.20
N ILE A 29 8.14 -8.65 31.58
CA ILE A 29 8.99 -9.21 32.63
C ILE A 29 9.80 -10.39 32.06
N GLY A 30 11.08 -10.47 32.40
CA GLY A 30 11.93 -11.64 32.14
C GLY A 30 12.12 -12.50 33.38
N LYS A 31 11.94 -13.82 33.23
CA LYS A 31 12.06 -14.80 34.31
C LYS A 31 12.84 -16.04 33.85
N PRO A 32 14.20 -15.98 33.83
CA PRO A 32 15.05 -17.02 33.25
C PRO A 32 14.85 -18.43 33.83
N GLU A 33 14.38 -18.54 35.07
CA GLU A 33 14.11 -19.81 35.75
C GLU A 33 12.84 -20.52 35.26
N GLN A 34 11.98 -19.84 34.48
CA GLN A 34 10.75 -20.41 33.96
C GLN A 34 11.00 -21.26 32.69
N SER A 35 10.45 -22.48 32.67
CA SER A 35 10.60 -23.41 31.53
C SER A 35 9.68 -23.09 30.35
N ASN A 36 8.53 -22.44 30.59
CA ASN A 36 7.60 -22.04 29.54
C ASN A 36 8.15 -20.84 28.75
N PRO A 37 7.93 -20.76 27.42
CA PRO A 37 8.39 -19.62 26.61
C PRO A 37 7.84 -18.29 27.14
N PHE A 38 6.57 -18.28 27.55
CA PHE A 38 5.95 -17.18 28.28
C PHE A 38 4.79 -17.66 29.14
N VAL A 39 4.39 -16.84 30.12
CA VAL A 39 3.10 -16.92 30.81
C VAL A 39 2.51 -15.52 30.92
N CYS A 40 1.19 -15.40 30.99
CA CYS A 40 0.51 -14.14 31.30
C CYS A 40 0.05 -14.18 32.77
N GLU A 41 0.53 -13.22 33.57
CA GLU A 41 0.24 -13.11 35.00
C GLU A 41 -0.36 -11.75 35.33
N LYS A 42 -1.20 -11.67 36.37
CA LYS A 42 -1.68 -10.38 36.86
C LYS A 42 -0.65 -9.72 37.77
N HIS A 43 -0.09 -8.59 37.32
CA HIS A 43 0.77 -7.71 38.10
C HIS A 43 0.06 -6.38 38.29
N ASN A 44 -0.23 -5.99 39.54
CA ASN A 44 -1.02 -4.80 39.87
C ASN A 44 -2.37 -4.70 39.13
N GLY A 45 -3.04 -5.84 38.92
CA GLY A 45 -4.34 -5.91 38.24
C GLY A 45 -4.29 -5.92 36.72
N ILE A 46 -3.10 -5.79 36.11
CA ILE A 46 -2.87 -5.82 34.67
C ILE A 46 -2.26 -7.16 34.29
N TRP A 47 -2.77 -7.80 33.23
CA TRP A 47 -2.17 -8.97 32.63
C TRP A 47 -0.86 -8.59 31.95
N THR A 48 0.22 -9.22 32.40
CA THR A 48 1.60 -8.93 32.03
C THR A 48 2.24 -10.20 31.47
N PRO A 49 2.84 -10.16 30.27
CA PRO A 49 3.66 -11.25 29.76
C PRO A 49 4.96 -11.37 30.56
N VAL A 50 5.21 -12.59 31.04
CA VAL A 50 6.41 -13.02 31.76
C VAL A 50 7.12 -14.04 30.89
N PHE A 51 8.24 -13.63 30.28
CA PHE A 51 9.02 -14.44 29.35
C PHE A 51 10.02 -15.33 30.07
N GLY A 52 10.00 -16.63 29.75
CA GLY A 52 10.88 -17.63 30.33
C GLY A 52 12.10 -17.95 29.48
N LYS A 53 12.85 -18.98 29.89
CA LYS A 53 14.10 -19.41 29.27
C LYS A 53 14.02 -19.59 27.75
N PRO A 54 13.00 -20.26 27.16
CA PRO A 54 12.95 -20.46 25.72
C PRO A 54 12.87 -19.16 24.91
N PHE A 55 12.23 -18.11 25.44
CA PHE A 55 12.19 -16.80 24.80
C PHE A 55 13.53 -16.06 24.94
N LEU A 56 14.17 -16.16 26.09
CA LEU A 56 15.40 -15.42 26.40
C LEU A 56 16.67 -16.03 25.75
N GLU A 57 16.62 -17.30 25.33
CA GLU A 57 17.77 -18.02 24.79
C GLU A 57 17.65 -18.38 23.30
N ASN A 58 16.46 -18.27 22.69
CA ASN A 58 16.25 -18.66 21.29
C ASN A 58 15.87 -17.45 20.43
N GLU A 59 16.88 -16.79 19.85
CA GLU A 59 16.74 -15.62 18.97
C GLU A 59 15.74 -15.83 17.82
N GLU A 60 15.59 -17.05 17.31
CA GLU A 60 14.68 -17.37 16.19
C GLU A 60 13.21 -17.38 16.63
N ALA A 61 12.91 -17.80 17.86
CA ALA A 61 11.53 -17.94 18.33
C ALA A 61 10.98 -16.69 19.05
N VAL A 62 11.83 -15.70 19.31
CA VAL A 62 11.48 -14.52 20.13
C VAL A 62 10.35 -13.70 19.51
N SER A 63 10.40 -13.46 18.20
CA SER A 63 9.33 -12.71 17.51
C SER A 63 7.99 -13.44 17.53
N PHE A 64 8.03 -14.76 17.41
CA PHE A 64 6.84 -15.61 17.46
C PHE A 64 6.18 -15.58 18.85
N TYR A 65 6.93 -15.93 19.90
CA TYR A 65 6.42 -15.94 21.27
C TYR A 65 6.14 -14.52 21.79
N GLY A 66 6.94 -13.53 21.39
CA GLY A 66 6.74 -12.13 21.72
C GLY A 66 5.41 -11.61 21.19
N ARG A 67 5.13 -11.84 19.90
CA ARG A 67 3.83 -11.48 19.31
C ARG A 67 2.68 -12.18 20.03
N MET A 68 2.77 -13.50 20.21
CA MET A 68 1.71 -14.27 20.86
C MET A 68 1.41 -13.76 22.28
N ALA A 69 2.43 -13.56 23.11
CA ALA A 69 2.28 -13.13 24.50
C ALA A 69 1.77 -11.69 24.63
N LEU A 70 2.29 -10.78 23.82
CA LEU A 70 1.93 -9.36 23.85
C LEU A 70 0.50 -9.13 23.34
N GLU A 71 0.09 -9.80 22.25
CA GLU A 71 -1.30 -9.75 21.79
C GLU A 71 -2.27 -10.34 22.81
N MET A 72 -1.88 -11.45 23.45
CA MET A 72 -2.69 -12.10 24.48
C MET A 72 -2.90 -11.17 25.68
N ALA A 73 -1.85 -10.51 26.16
CA ALA A 73 -1.95 -9.50 27.21
C ALA A 73 -2.85 -8.32 26.80
N PHE A 74 -2.71 -7.81 25.57
CA PHE A 74 -3.54 -6.72 25.05
C PHE A 74 -5.04 -7.08 25.01
N LEU A 75 -5.37 -8.29 24.55
CA LEU A 75 -6.77 -8.75 24.49
C LEU A 75 -7.34 -8.96 25.90
N LEU A 76 -6.58 -9.63 26.79
CA LEU A 76 -7.00 -9.87 28.18
C LEU A 76 -7.22 -8.58 28.98
N ASN A 77 -6.35 -7.59 28.81
CA ASN A 77 -6.46 -6.29 29.50
C ASN A 77 -7.64 -5.43 29.01
N GLY A 78 -8.12 -5.68 27.78
CA GLY A 78 -9.27 -4.99 27.23
C GLY A 78 -10.62 -5.62 27.56
N LEU A 79 -10.65 -6.74 28.29
CA LEU A 79 -11.89 -7.41 28.67
C LEU A 79 -12.31 -7.10 30.12
N PRO A 80 -13.63 -7.02 30.40
CA PRO A 80 -14.13 -7.08 31.77
C PRO A 80 -13.67 -8.34 32.48
N ALA A 81 -13.32 -8.24 33.77
CA ALA A 81 -12.77 -9.36 34.55
C ALA A 81 -13.68 -10.62 34.56
N HIS A 82 -15.00 -10.45 34.44
CA HIS A 82 -15.96 -11.56 34.42
C HIS A 82 -16.04 -12.27 33.06
N ASP A 83 -15.62 -11.61 31.98
CA ASP A 83 -15.64 -12.14 30.60
C ASP A 83 -14.35 -12.87 30.23
N VAL A 84 -13.26 -12.66 30.97
CA VAL A 84 -11.96 -13.28 30.67
C VAL A 84 -12.11 -14.80 30.49
N LYS A 85 -12.74 -15.50 31.44
CA LYS A 85 -12.94 -16.96 31.40
C LYS A 85 -13.79 -17.43 30.22
N LYS A 86 -14.67 -16.58 29.70
CA LYS A 86 -15.57 -16.92 28.60
C LYS A 86 -14.85 -16.98 27.25
N TYR A 87 -13.76 -16.25 27.08
CA TYR A 87 -13.11 -16.08 25.77
C TYR A 87 -11.67 -16.58 25.72
N LEU A 88 -11.22 -17.36 26.71
CA LEU A 88 -9.81 -17.78 26.78
C LEU A 88 -9.38 -18.64 25.60
N ASN A 89 -10.21 -19.59 25.17
CA ASN A 89 -9.85 -20.43 24.03
C ASN A 89 -9.83 -19.59 22.75
N CYS A 90 -10.84 -18.73 22.56
CA CYS A 90 -10.87 -17.76 21.46
C CYS A 90 -9.61 -16.88 21.40
N ILE A 91 -9.23 -16.26 22.52
CA ILE A 91 -8.04 -15.39 22.62
C ILE A 91 -6.77 -16.16 22.28
N TRP A 92 -6.61 -17.36 22.86
CA TRP A 92 -5.44 -18.18 22.57
C TRP A 92 -5.35 -18.53 21.09
N VAL A 93 -6.46 -18.96 20.47
CA VAL A 93 -6.50 -19.27 19.03
C VAL A 93 -6.20 -18.04 18.18
N ALA A 94 -6.75 -16.87 18.52
CA ALA A 94 -6.48 -15.62 17.81
C ALA A 94 -4.99 -15.25 17.84
N CYS A 95 -4.37 -15.27 19.03
CA CYS A 95 -2.96 -14.92 19.19
C CYS A 95 -2.03 -15.98 18.58
N ALA A 96 -2.32 -17.27 18.76
CA ALA A 96 -1.56 -18.38 18.20
C ALA A 96 -1.58 -18.35 16.67
N ARG A 97 -2.76 -18.13 16.07
CA ARG A 97 -2.91 -17.98 14.62
C ARG A 97 -2.22 -16.73 14.08
N SER A 98 -2.32 -15.60 14.78
CA SER A 98 -1.59 -14.37 14.43
C SER A 98 -0.09 -14.63 14.34
N ALA A 99 0.50 -15.22 15.39
CA ALA A 99 1.92 -15.55 15.44
C ALA A 99 2.31 -16.62 14.39
N ALA A 100 1.47 -17.62 14.16
CA ALA A 100 1.72 -18.68 13.18
C ALA A 100 1.73 -18.15 11.74
N ARG A 101 0.77 -17.27 11.40
CA ARG A 101 0.72 -16.64 10.07
C ARG A 101 1.89 -15.69 9.86
N TRP A 102 2.26 -14.91 10.88
CA TRP A 102 3.47 -14.09 10.87
C TRP A 102 4.72 -14.94 10.61
N TRP A 103 4.87 -16.06 11.33
CA TRP A 103 6.01 -16.98 11.17
C TRP A 103 6.10 -17.53 9.74
N LYS A 104 4.97 -18.00 9.19
CA LYS A 104 4.90 -18.51 7.82
C LYS A 104 5.30 -17.44 6.80
N ALA A 105 4.88 -16.19 7.01
CA ALA A 105 5.22 -15.07 6.12
C ALA A 105 6.71 -14.66 6.21
N SER A 106 7.39 -14.97 7.32
CA SER A 106 8.83 -14.74 7.49
C SER A 106 9.73 -15.73 6.71
N GLY A 107 9.15 -16.74 6.04
CA GLY A 107 9.72 -17.40 4.85
C GLY A 107 11.13 -17.99 4.94
N GLY A 108 11.64 -18.35 6.12
CA GLY A 108 12.94 -18.99 6.29
C GLY A 108 13.98 -18.20 7.10
N ALA A 109 13.66 -17.01 7.61
CA ALA A 109 14.48 -16.36 8.65
C ALA A 109 14.54 -17.16 9.97
N ILE A 110 13.66 -18.15 10.12
CA ILE A 110 13.54 -19.06 11.25
C ILE A 110 13.57 -20.47 10.68
N GLU A 111 14.70 -21.18 10.78
CA GLU A 111 14.88 -22.50 10.16
C GLU A 111 14.04 -23.59 10.85
N LYS A 112 13.68 -23.38 12.12
CA LYS A 112 12.91 -24.35 12.91
C LYS A 112 11.53 -23.84 13.28
N CYS A 113 10.52 -24.62 12.95
CA CYS A 113 9.16 -24.40 13.40
C CYS A 113 9.12 -24.33 14.95
N PRO A 114 8.66 -23.21 15.56
CA PRO A 114 8.73 -23.03 17.01
C PRO A 114 7.93 -24.08 17.78
N GLU A 115 6.81 -24.52 17.19
CA GLU A 115 5.86 -25.45 17.80
C GLU A 115 5.20 -26.33 16.72
N THR A 116 4.86 -27.57 17.06
CA THR A 116 4.34 -28.57 16.10
C THR A 116 2.98 -28.22 15.47
N TRP A 117 2.22 -27.30 16.07
CA TRP A 117 0.90 -26.87 15.61
C TRP A 117 0.92 -25.67 14.66
N VAL A 118 2.07 -25.00 14.50
CA VAL A 118 2.18 -23.70 13.81
C VAL A 118 1.74 -23.79 12.35
N GLU A 119 2.19 -24.79 11.61
CA GLU A 119 1.82 -24.92 10.18
C GLU A 119 0.31 -25.09 9.98
N MET A 120 -0.34 -25.85 10.86
CA MET A 120 -1.79 -26.05 10.82
C MET A 120 -2.54 -24.75 11.15
N LEU A 121 -2.09 -23.99 12.15
CA LEU A 121 -2.72 -22.70 12.49
C LEU A 121 -2.35 -21.59 11.50
N ALA A 122 -1.30 -21.73 10.70
CA ALA A 122 -0.93 -20.77 9.65
C ALA A 122 -1.64 -21.03 8.30
N ALA A 123 -2.40 -22.12 8.18
CA ALA A 123 -3.09 -22.48 6.95
C ALA A 123 -4.40 -21.69 6.75
N ASP A 124 -4.78 -21.43 5.50
CA ASP A 124 -6.04 -20.77 5.18
C ASP A 124 -7.23 -21.67 5.51
N ARG A 125 -7.05 -22.99 5.36
CA ARG A 125 -8.06 -23.99 5.70
C ARG A 125 -8.19 -24.14 7.21
N LEU A 126 -9.43 -24.13 7.68
CA LEU A 126 -9.78 -24.44 9.05
C LEU A 126 -9.30 -25.86 9.43
N PRO A 127 -8.58 -26.04 10.54
CA PRO A 127 -8.21 -27.36 11.04
C PRO A 127 -9.44 -28.11 11.58
N ASP A 128 -9.25 -29.40 11.87
CA ASP A 128 -10.25 -30.18 12.58
C ASP A 128 -10.55 -29.56 13.97
N MET A 129 -11.83 -29.44 14.33
CA MET A 129 -12.25 -28.73 15.55
C MET A 129 -11.85 -29.48 16.83
N GLU A 130 -11.95 -30.82 16.84
CA GLU A 130 -11.54 -31.63 17.99
C GLU A 130 -10.02 -31.56 18.20
N TRP A 131 -9.25 -31.53 17.11
CA TRP A 131 -7.82 -31.27 17.17
C TRP A 131 -7.53 -29.87 17.74
N LEU A 132 -8.21 -28.82 17.25
CA LEU A 132 -7.98 -27.44 17.68
C LEU A 132 -8.29 -27.26 19.17
N GLN A 133 -9.41 -27.81 19.66
CA GLN A 133 -9.78 -27.78 21.07
C GLN A 133 -8.70 -28.45 21.95
N ARG A 134 -8.23 -29.64 21.55
CA ARG A 134 -7.18 -30.35 22.31
C ARG A 134 -5.88 -29.56 22.38
N VAL A 135 -5.43 -29.00 21.26
CA VAL A 135 -4.20 -28.19 21.22
C VAL A 135 -4.37 -26.92 22.06
N CYS A 136 -5.51 -26.24 21.95
CA CYS A 136 -5.80 -25.06 22.75
C CYS A 136 -5.74 -25.37 24.26
N GLN A 137 -6.45 -26.42 24.71
CA GLN A 137 -6.46 -26.81 26.12
C GLN A 137 -5.05 -27.16 26.65
N GLN A 138 -4.24 -27.87 25.85
CA GLN A 138 -2.86 -28.25 26.23
C GLN A 138 -1.94 -27.04 26.46
N HIS A 139 -2.07 -26.00 25.64
CA HIS A 139 -1.18 -24.84 25.71
C HIS A 139 -1.73 -23.71 26.59
N LEU A 140 -3.05 -23.58 26.73
CA LEU A 140 -3.67 -22.54 27.53
C LEU A 140 -3.29 -22.66 29.02
N SER A 141 -3.27 -23.88 29.58
CA SER A 141 -2.86 -24.09 30.98
C SER A 141 -1.43 -23.65 31.25
N SER A 142 -0.56 -23.76 30.24
CA SER A 142 0.84 -23.36 30.34
C SER A 142 0.99 -21.84 30.22
N ALA A 143 0.22 -21.19 29.36
CA ALA A 143 0.26 -19.74 29.14
C ALA A 143 -0.49 -18.95 30.24
N LEU A 144 -1.51 -19.51 30.87
CA LEU A 144 -2.32 -18.88 31.92
C LEU A 144 -2.48 -19.78 33.16
N PRO A 145 -1.42 -20.04 33.94
CA PRO A 145 -1.51 -20.96 35.09
C PRO A 145 -2.51 -20.51 36.17
N SER A 146 -2.61 -19.19 36.40
CA SER A 146 -3.44 -18.57 37.44
C SER A 146 -4.96 -18.68 37.23
N VAL A 147 -5.41 -19.05 36.02
CA VAL A 147 -6.84 -19.20 35.71
C VAL A 147 -7.40 -20.53 36.24
N ASN A 148 -6.55 -21.54 36.38
CA ASN A 148 -6.91 -22.86 36.91
C ASN A 148 -7.08 -22.89 38.43
N ASP A 149 -6.70 -21.82 39.13
CA ASP A 149 -6.95 -21.67 40.57
C ASP A 149 -8.44 -21.40 40.84
N GLN A 150 -9.12 -22.39 41.43
CA GLN A 150 -10.56 -22.38 41.71
C GLN A 150 -11.03 -21.22 42.61
N GLN A 151 -10.11 -20.50 43.28
CA GLN A 151 -10.44 -19.45 44.25
C GLN A 151 -10.44 -18.01 43.68
N GLY A 152 -9.96 -17.77 42.46
CA GLY A 152 -9.64 -16.40 41.99
C GLY A 152 -10.57 -15.76 40.94
N PHE A 153 -11.39 -16.54 40.24
CA PHE A 153 -12.15 -16.03 39.08
C PHE A 153 -13.58 -16.59 39.05
N ALA A 154 -14.55 -15.80 39.50
CA ALA A 154 -15.96 -16.03 39.19
C ALA A 154 -16.25 -15.53 37.77
N GLY A 155 -16.52 -16.42 36.83
CA GLY A 155 -16.81 -16.08 35.43
C GLY A 155 -17.45 -17.27 34.71
N GLN A 156 -18.24 -17.01 33.67
CA GLN A 156 -18.82 -18.06 32.84
C GLN A 156 -17.71 -18.78 32.07
N THR A 157 -17.74 -20.11 32.06
CA THR A 157 -16.88 -20.92 31.20
C THR A 157 -17.40 -20.89 29.77
N GLU A 158 -16.48 -20.82 28.82
CA GLU A 158 -16.78 -20.92 27.39
C GLU A 158 -17.52 -22.23 27.08
N ASN A 159 -18.56 -22.17 26.25
CA ASN A 159 -19.24 -23.34 25.72
C ASN A 159 -18.52 -23.81 24.45
N ASP A 160 -18.24 -25.10 24.33
CA ASP A 160 -17.55 -25.70 23.18
C ASP A 160 -18.25 -25.39 21.85
N ASP A 161 -19.59 -25.39 21.83
CA ASP A 161 -20.38 -25.05 20.63
C ASP A 161 -20.19 -23.58 20.22
N ASP A 162 -20.15 -22.67 21.19
CA ASP A 162 -19.97 -21.23 20.94
C ASP A 162 -18.55 -20.96 20.43
N PHE A 163 -17.54 -21.62 21.01
CA PHE A 163 -16.16 -21.58 20.53
C PHE A 163 -16.05 -22.07 19.09
N CYS A 164 -16.59 -23.26 18.77
CA CYS A 164 -16.54 -23.81 17.41
C CYS A 164 -17.22 -22.90 16.38
N GLN A 165 -18.40 -22.35 16.71
CA GLN A 165 -19.09 -21.39 15.85
C GLN A 165 -18.28 -20.10 15.67
N TRP A 166 -17.66 -19.60 16.73
CA TRP A 166 -16.79 -18.43 16.67
C TRP A 166 -15.62 -18.68 15.71
N VAL A 167 -14.84 -19.75 15.91
CA VAL A 167 -13.66 -20.07 15.08
C VAL A 167 -14.07 -20.16 13.60
N GLN A 168 -15.17 -20.86 13.29
CA GLN A 168 -15.66 -20.99 11.92
C GLN A 168 -15.97 -19.64 11.25
N ARG A 169 -16.51 -18.69 11.99
CA ARG A 169 -16.88 -17.36 11.46
C ARG A 169 -15.67 -16.43 11.32
N VAL A 170 -14.68 -16.52 12.21
CA VAL A 170 -13.59 -15.54 12.27
C VAL A 170 -12.28 -16.00 11.64
N TRP A 171 -12.13 -17.28 11.28
CA TRP A 171 -10.85 -17.88 10.88
C TRP A 171 -10.08 -17.10 9.80
N LEU A 172 -10.81 -16.55 8.80
CA LEU A 172 -10.24 -15.77 7.70
C LEU A 172 -9.77 -14.38 8.13
N TYR A 173 -10.26 -13.87 9.26
CA TYR A 173 -9.95 -12.53 9.78
C TYR A 173 -8.85 -12.55 10.86
N LEU A 174 -8.39 -13.73 11.27
CA LEU A 174 -7.32 -13.90 12.25
C LEU A 174 -5.94 -13.95 11.56
N GLY A 175 -5.04 -13.06 11.95
CA GLY A 175 -3.68 -12.95 11.42
C GLY A 175 -2.95 -11.75 12.02
N SER A 176 -1.66 -11.61 11.71
CA SER A 176 -0.89 -10.40 12.00
C SER A 176 -1.19 -9.32 10.95
N SER A 177 -1.01 -8.04 11.30
CA SER A 177 -1.41 -6.94 10.40
C SER A 177 -0.67 -6.95 9.07
N ASP A 178 0.61 -7.30 9.07
CA ASP A 178 1.42 -7.38 7.85
C ASP A 178 0.90 -8.44 6.87
N VAL A 179 0.46 -9.59 7.39
CA VAL A 179 -0.12 -10.66 6.58
C VAL A 179 -1.51 -10.27 6.07
N LEU A 180 -2.37 -9.75 6.94
CA LEU A 180 -3.73 -9.35 6.54
C LEU A 180 -3.72 -8.20 5.52
N MET A 181 -2.81 -7.23 5.65
CA MET A 181 -2.62 -6.17 4.67
C MET A 181 -2.06 -6.66 3.32
N ALA A 182 -1.47 -7.85 3.25
CA ALA A 182 -1.02 -8.48 2.01
C ALA A 182 -2.14 -9.22 1.26
N GLU A 183 -3.37 -9.25 1.79
CA GLU A 183 -4.52 -9.95 1.20
C GLU A 183 -5.54 -8.99 0.57
N GLY A 184 -6.48 -9.53 -0.22
CA GLY A 184 -7.59 -8.73 -0.75
C GLY A 184 -7.15 -7.70 -1.81
N GLY A 185 -6.23 -8.11 -2.68
CA GLY A 185 -5.76 -7.39 -3.86
C GLY A 185 -5.32 -8.39 -4.94
N ASP A 186 -4.81 -7.89 -6.07
CA ASP A 186 -4.25 -8.76 -7.11
C ASP A 186 -2.79 -9.14 -6.83
N GLU A 187 -2.17 -9.88 -7.76
CA GLU A 187 -0.82 -10.42 -7.60
C GLU A 187 0.28 -9.37 -7.41
N ARG A 188 0.02 -8.08 -7.66
CA ARG A 188 0.98 -7.01 -7.39
C ARG A 188 1.13 -6.74 -5.89
N LEU A 189 0.13 -7.12 -5.08
CA LEU A 189 0.14 -7.07 -3.62
C LEU A 189 1.01 -8.19 -3.00
N GLY A 190 1.09 -9.34 -3.69
CA GLY A 190 1.85 -10.49 -3.20
C GLY A 190 3.31 -10.16 -2.95
N LEU A 191 3.84 -10.65 -1.81
CA LEU A 191 5.26 -10.54 -1.48
C LEU A 191 6.07 -11.60 -2.21
N ASP A 192 7.21 -11.19 -2.75
CA ASP A 192 8.22 -12.10 -3.27
C ASP A 192 8.88 -12.87 -2.11
N PRO A 193 9.00 -14.22 -2.18
CA PRO A 193 9.54 -15.03 -1.07
C PRO A 193 11.02 -14.77 -0.74
N GLN A 194 11.81 -14.23 -1.67
CA GLN A 194 13.24 -13.99 -1.45
C GLN A 194 13.49 -12.59 -0.88
N THR A 195 12.80 -11.59 -1.41
CA THR A 195 13.00 -10.18 -1.06
C THR A 195 12.03 -9.69 0.01
N HIS A 196 10.95 -10.43 0.27
CA HIS A 196 9.83 -10.05 1.14
C HIS A 196 9.22 -8.67 0.79
N GLN A 197 9.29 -8.29 -0.48
CA GLN A 197 8.75 -7.05 -1.03
C GLN A 197 7.68 -7.37 -2.07
N ASN A 198 6.67 -6.49 -2.19
CA ASN A 198 5.69 -6.57 -3.26
C ASN A 198 6.26 -6.05 -4.59
N ARG A 199 5.46 -6.07 -5.67
CA ARG A 199 5.90 -5.59 -7.00
C ARG A 199 6.32 -4.12 -7.04
N TYR A 200 6.01 -3.33 -6.02
CA TYR A 200 6.45 -1.94 -5.87
C TYR A 200 7.72 -1.78 -5.04
N GLY A 201 8.30 -2.88 -4.54
CA GLY A 201 9.43 -2.85 -3.62
C GLY A 201 9.07 -2.45 -2.20
N CYS A 202 7.78 -2.50 -1.82
CA CYS A 202 7.31 -2.14 -0.48
C CYS A 202 7.08 -3.40 0.37
N THR A 203 7.10 -3.21 1.68
CA THR A 203 6.74 -4.21 2.70
C THR A 203 5.43 -3.78 3.39
N TYR A 204 4.82 -4.68 4.16
CA TYR A 204 3.67 -4.36 5.02
C TYR A 204 4.06 -4.03 6.47
N ARG A 205 5.34 -3.80 6.70
CA ARG A 205 5.96 -3.50 8.00
C ARG A 205 6.72 -2.17 7.87
N PRO A 206 6.95 -1.44 8.97
CA PRO A 206 7.79 -0.25 8.94
C PRO A 206 9.17 -0.57 8.35
N SER A 207 9.61 0.23 7.38
CA SER A 207 10.88 -0.02 6.72
C SER A 207 12.06 0.39 7.63
N VAL A 208 13.11 -0.44 7.66
CA VAL A 208 14.38 -0.14 8.34
C VAL A 208 15.43 0.51 7.40
N THR A 209 15.04 0.86 6.18
CA THR A 209 15.91 1.45 5.14
C THR A 209 16.28 2.91 5.42
N GLY A 210 17.35 3.41 4.79
CA GLY A 210 17.88 4.76 5.00
C GLY A 210 16.97 5.91 4.56
N GLY A 211 16.14 5.76 3.51
CA GLY A 211 15.22 6.82 3.05
C GLY A 211 14.09 6.36 2.13
N GLN A 212 12.93 7.03 2.20
CA GLN A 212 11.64 6.61 1.61
C GLN A 212 11.04 7.67 0.67
N TYR A 213 11.48 7.68 -0.59
CA TYR A 213 11.14 8.72 -1.58
C TYR A 213 10.34 8.21 -2.78
N SER A 214 9.59 7.13 -2.59
CA SER A 214 8.87 6.40 -3.65
C SER A 214 7.37 6.68 -3.73
N SER A 215 6.89 7.69 -2.98
CA SER A 215 5.48 8.06 -2.80
C SER A 215 4.71 8.45 -4.08
N SER A 216 5.35 8.52 -5.24
CA SER A 216 4.68 8.62 -6.55
C SER A 216 4.23 7.26 -7.12
N THR A 217 4.63 6.17 -6.46
CA THR A 217 4.30 4.77 -6.83
C THR A 217 3.55 4.07 -5.70
N ALA A 218 4.22 3.85 -4.56
CA ALA A 218 3.69 3.23 -3.35
C ALA A 218 4.64 3.52 -2.17
N SER A 219 4.28 3.18 -0.94
CA SER A 219 5.17 3.28 0.22
C SER A 219 4.92 2.13 1.20
N SER A 220 5.97 1.68 1.89
CA SER A 220 5.80 0.85 3.11
C SER A 220 5.17 1.71 4.21
N PRO A 221 4.35 1.17 5.11
CA PRO A 221 3.76 1.96 6.20
C PRO A 221 4.85 2.59 7.07
N SER A 222 4.59 3.77 7.62
CA SER A 222 5.41 4.30 8.73
C SER A 222 5.14 3.48 10.00
N LEU A 223 5.95 3.69 11.04
CA LEU A 223 5.65 3.11 12.35
C LEU A 223 4.30 3.63 12.91
N HIS A 224 3.98 4.91 12.67
CA HIS A 224 2.72 5.51 13.10
C HIS A 224 1.50 4.83 12.45
N ALA A 225 1.53 4.67 11.12
CA ALA A 225 0.48 4.00 10.37
C ALA A 225 0.34 2.54 10.78
N PHE A 226 1.47 1.82 10.92
CA PHE A 226 1.45 0.40 11.31
C PHE A 226 0.84 0.20 12.71
N ASN A 227 1.17 1.07 13.67
CA ASN A 227 0.62 1.00 15.02
C ASN A 227 -0.91 1.24 15.04
N ALA A 228 -1.42 2.16 14.21
CA ALA A 228 -2.86 2.37 14.06
C ALA A 228 -3.56 1.11 13.52
N VAL A 229 -2.92 0.43 12.56
CA VAL A 229 -3.43 -0.85 12.02
C VAL A 229 -3.41 -1.95 13.08
N GLU A 230 -2.31 -2.13 13.83
CA GLU A 230 -2.23 -3.14 14.90
C GLU A 230 -3.29 -2.91 15.97
N GLN A 231 -3.50 -1.65 16.38
CA GLN A 231 -4.55 -1.30 17.33
C GLN A 231 -5.94 -1.67 16.81
N CYS A 232 -6.29 -1.19 15.61
CA CYS A 232 -7.60 -1.46 15.00
C CYS A 232 -7.83 -2.97 14.83
N ARG A 233 -6.83 -3.72 14.36
CA ARG A 233 -6.92 -5.18 14.20
C ARG A 233 -7.23 -5.88 15.51
N LEU A 234 -6.56 -5.52 16.61
CA LEU A 234 -6.79 -6.15 17.91
C LEU A 234 -8.13 -5.76 18.52
N GLU A 235 -8.58 -4.52 18.29
CA GLU A 235 -9.93 -4.08 18.66
C GLU A 235 -11.00 -4.84 17.88
N LEU A 236 -10.82 -5.07 16.57
CA LEU A 236 -11.69 -5.94 15.78
C LEU A 236 -11.73 -7.37 16.33
N VAL A 237 -10.57 -7.95 16.66
CA VAL A 237 -10.52 -9.29 17.27
C VAL A 237 -11.34 -9.32 18.57
N ARG A 238 -11.19 -8.30 19.42
CA ARG A 238 -11.94 -8.18 20.67
C ARG A 238 -13.44 -8.06 20.43
N ASP A 239 -13.87 -7.22 19.48
CA ASP A 239 -15.28 -7.07 19.13
C ASP A 239 -15.88 -8.36 18.57
N MET A 240 -15.10 -9.09 17.77
CA MET A 240 -15.48 -10.39 17.22
C MET A 240 -15.60 -11.49 18.28
N LEU A 241 -15.02 -11.33 19.49
CA LEU A 241 -15.29 -12.26 20.61
C LEU A 241 -16.76 -12.20 21.04
N ALA A 242 -17.34 -11.00 21.04
CA ALA A 242 -18.69 -10.76 21.56
C ALA A 242 -19.77 -10.68 20.47
N GLN A 243 -19.38 -10.48 19.20
CA GLN A 243 -20.28 -10.15 18.11
C GLN A 243 -19.90 -10.91 16.82
N PRO A 244 -20.87 -11.20 15.93
CA PRO A 244 -20.55 -11.79 14.64
C PRO A 244 -19.71 -10.83 13.79
N PRO A 245 -18.73 -11.32 12.99
CA PRO A 245 -17.70 -10.51 12.34
C PRO A 245 -18.24 -9.43 11.40
N GLU A 246 -19.40 -9.66 10.80
CA GLU A 246 -20.05 -8.71 9.90
C GLU A 246 -20.30 -7.35 10.57
N LYS A 247 -20.61 -7.34 11.87
CA LYS A 247 -20.93 -6.11 12.60
C LYS A 247 -19.73 -5.17 12.77
N PRO A 248 -18.60 -5.58 13.38
CA PRO A 248 -17.43 -4.72 13.48
C PRO A 248 -16.79 -4.41 12.12
N LEU A 249 -16.85 -5.33 11.14
CA LEU A 249 -16.32 -5.07 9.80
C LEU A 249 -17.12 -4.02 9.03
N LEU A 250 -18.46 -4.07 9.09
CA LEU A 250 -19.33 -3.02 8.52
C LEU A 250 -19.12 -1.68 9.22
N ALA A 251 -18.94 -1.67 10.55
CA ALA A 251 -18.68 -0.45 11.30
C ALA A 251 -17.35 0.20 10.85
N LEU A 252 -16.27 -0.58 10.76
CA LEU A 252 -14.98 -0.07 10.32
C LEU A 252 -15.03 0.50 8.89
N GLU A 253 -15.70 -0.19 7.98
CA GLU A 253 -15.87 0.29 6.63
C GLU A 253 -16.70 1.60 6.57
N ALA A 254 -17.78 1.69 7.34
CA ALA A 254 -18.57 2.90 7.46
C ALA A 254 -17.75 4.07 8.03
N ASP A 255 -16.90 3.80 9.03
CA ASP A 255 -16.00 4.80 9.62
C ASP A 255 -14.96 5.31 8.60
N ILE A 256 -14.38 4.41 7.78
CA ILE A 256 -13.48 4.79 6.69
C ILE A 256 -14.21 5.65 5.65
N LYS A 257 -15.39 5.24 5.20
CA LYS A 257 -16.19 6.02 4.24
C LYS A 257 -16.58 7.39 4.81
N ALA A 258 -16.93 7.46 6.10
CA ALA A 258 -17.24 8.71 6.80
C ALA A 258 -16.02 9.62 6.91
N PHE A 259 -14.85 9.08 7.25
CA PHE A 259 -13.59 9.81 7.25
C PHE A 259 -13.28 10.42 5.88
N LEU A 260 -13.37 9.61 4.81
CA LEU A 260 -13.12 10.09 3.45
C LEU A 260 -14.13 11.15 3.03
N ALA A 261 -15.40 10.97 3.37
CA ALA A 261 -16.44 11.93 3.05
C ALA A 261 -16.20 13.27 3.77
N GLN A 262 -15.87 13.23 5.05
CA GLN A 262 -15.53 14.42 5.82
C GLN A 262 -14.28 15.11 5.27
N TYR A 263 -13.21 14.35 5.03
CA TYR A 263 -11.93 14.90 4.60
C TYR A 263 -12.00 15.54 3.22
N TYR A 264 -12.63 14.87 2.25
CA TYR A 264 -12.72 15.35 0.86
C TYR A 264 -13.97 16.17 0.56
N GLY A 265 -14.87 16.36 1.54
CA GLY A 265 -16.10 17.11 1.37
C GLY A 265 -17.13 16.42 0.47
N VAL A 266 -17.19 15.09 0.50
CA VAL A 266 -18.25 14.30 -0.14
C VAL A 266 -19.55 14.49 0.65
N GLU A 267 -20.69 14.60 -0.05
CA GLU A 267 -21.97 14.92 0.59
C GLU A 267 -22.41 13.87 1.63
N LYS A 268 -22.18 12.58 1.34
CA LYS A 268 -22.56 11.45 2.20
C LYS A 268 -21.47 10.38 2.16
N ALA A 269 -21.30 9.65 3.25
CA ALA A 269 -20.40 8.49 3.31
C ALA A 269 -20.77 7.39 2.28
N ASP A 270 -22.06 7.21 2.02
CA ASP A 270 -22.59 6.28 1.00
C ASP A 270 -22.24 6.70 -0.44
N ASN A 271 -21.62 7.87 -0.65
CA ASN A 271 -21.13 8.29 -1.96
C ASN A 271 -19.64 7.91 -2.17
N CYS A 272 -19.07 7.08 -1.29
CA CYS A 272 -17.72 6.54 -1.42
C CYS A 272 -17.79 5.05 -1.77
N ILE A 273 -17.17 4.65 -2.89
CA ILE A 273 -16.87 3.25 -3.19
C ILE A 273 -15.42 2.98 -2.79
N LEU A 274 -15.18 2.02 -1.89
CA LEU A 274 -13.82 1.57 -1.59
C LEU A 274 -13.33 0.61 -2.67
N ALA A 275 -12.05 0.70 -3.03
CA ALA A 275 -11.47 -0.12 -4.07
C ALA A 275 -10.06 -0.58 -3.68
N PRO A 276 -9.66 -1.82 -4.01
CA PRO A 276 -8.31 -2.32 -3.76
C PRO A 276 -7.22 -1.45 -4.41
N SER A 277 -7.45 -0.85 -5.57
CA SER A 277 -6.50 0.07 -6.18
C SER A 277 -7.20 1.16 -7.00
N GLY A 278 -6.45 2.18 -7.41
CA GLY A 278 -6.95 3.15 -8.39
C GLY A 278 -7.38 2.48 -9.70
N THR A 279 -6.74 1.38 -10.11
CA THR A 279 -7.15 0.63 -11.30
C THR A 279 -8.51 -0.05 -11.12
N ASP A 280 -8.80 -0.56 -9.91
CA ASP A 280 -10.12 -1.13 -9.59
C ASP A 280 -11.20 -0.03 -9.64
N SER A 281 -10.93 1.17 -9.14
CA SER A 281 -11.85 2.31 -9.24
C SER A 281 -12.26 2.64 -10.69
N VAL A 282 -11.40 2.38 -11.68
CA VAL A 282 -11.72 2.56 -13.11
C VAL A 282 -12.84 1.62 -13.55
N LEU A 283 -12.86 0.36 -13.07
CA LEU A 283 -13.94 -0.58 -13.37
C LEU A 283 -15.28 -0.08 -12.82
N ALA A 284 -15.27 0.47 -11.60
CA ALA A 284 -16.45 1.06 -10.98
C ALA A 284 -16.96 2.28 -11.77
N ALA A 285 -16.06 3.20 -12.15
CA ALA A 285 -16.41 4.38 -12.95
C ALA A 285 -17.00 3.99 -14.32
N LEU A 286 -16.38 3.04 -15.02
CA LEU A 286 -16.90 2.54 -16.30
C LEU A 286 -18.29 1.90 -16.15
N ALA A 287 -18.51 1.11 -15.11
CA ALA A 287 -19.81 0.50 -14.85
C ALA A 287 -20.91 1.54 -14.59
N LEU A 288 -20.60 2.63 -13.87
CA LEU A 288 -21.53 3.73 -13.62
C LEU A 288 -21.86 4.55 -14.88
N SER A 289 -20.91 4.70 -15.82
CA SER A 289 -21.21 5.30 -17.13
C SER A 289 -22.07 4.38 -17.99
N LEU A 290 -21.79 3.07 -17.96
CA LEU A 290 -22.56 2.06 -18.71
C LEU A 290 -23.99 1.91 -18.21
N ALA A 291 -24.24 2.18 -16.94
CA ALA A 291 -25.59 2.20 -16.36
C ALA A 291 -26.49 3.28 -16.99
N VAL A 292 -25.90 4.35 -17.55
CA VAL A 292 -26.63 5.42 -18.23
C VAL A 292 -26.78 5.13 -19.73
N ASN A 293 -25.71 4.66 -20.38
CA ASN A 293 -25.73 4.30 -21.79
C ASN A 293 -24.87 3.05 -22.01
N PRO A 294 -25.41 1.96 -22.60
CA PRO A 294 -24.63 0.73 -22.84
C PRO A 294 -23.49 0.88 -23.84
N ALA A 295 -23.46 1.98 -24.62
CA ALA A 295 -22.39 2.34 -25.53
C ALA A 295 -21.57 3.51 -24.94
N VAL A 296 -20.38 3.19 -24.42
CA VAL A 296 -19.45 4.17 -23.86
C VAL A 296 -18.14 4.18 -24.65
N GLY A 297 -17.70 5.37 -25.06
CA GLY A 297 -16.35 5.64 -25.53
C GLY A 297 -15.53 6.29 -24.40
N VAL A 298 -14.28 5.84 -24.22
CA VAL A 298 -13.38 6.38 -23.18
C VAL A 298 -12.31 7.23 -23.83
N VAL A 299 -12.12 8.45 -23.30
CA VAL A 299 -11.03 9.36 -23.70
C VAL A 299 -10.06 9.48 -22.53
N LEU A 300 -8.82 9.02 -22.73
CA LEU A 300 -7.77 8.99 -21.72
C LEU A 300 -6.56 9.81 -22.15
N ALA A 301 -6.39 11.00 -21.56
CA ALA A 301 -5.17 11.76 -21.73
C ALA A 301 -4.03 11.20 -20.85
N GLY A 302 -2.84 11.09 -21.43
CA GLY A 302 -1.62 10.67 -20.72
C GLY A 302 -1.61 9.23 -20.25
N VAL A 303 -2.08 8.31 -21.11
CA VAL A 303 -2.09 6.87 -20.85
C VAL A 303 -0.75 6.33 -20.33
N GLU A 304 0.36 6.85 -20.84
CA GLU A 304 1.73 6.48 -20.49
C GLU A 304 2.11 6.86 -19.04
N GLU A 305 1.41 7.81 -18.45
CA GLU A 305 1.62 8.29 -17.08
C GLU A 305 0.66 7.66 -16.06
N THR A 306 -0.33 6.88 -16.51
CA THR A 306 -1.29 6.21 -15.63
C THR A 306 -0.74 4.87 -15.11
N GLY A 307 -1.48 4.21 -14.21
CA GLY A 307 -1.16 2.84 -13.82
C GLY A 307 -1.26 1.89 -15.03
N SER A 308 -0.35 0.91 -15.15
CA SER A 308 -0.29 0.01 -16.32
C SER A 308 -1.56 -0.81 -16.56
N GLY A 309 -2.42 -0.96 -15.54
CA GLY A 309 -3.71 -1.63 -15.66
C GLY A 309 -4.86 -0.72 -16.11
N VAL A 310 -4.71 0.61 -16.05
CA VAL A 310 -5.76 1.58 -16.40
C VAL A 310 -6.28 1.40 -17.84
N PRO A 311 -5.43 1.22 -18.87
CA PRO A 311 -5.91 1.05 -20.25
C PRO A 311 -6.80 -0.20 -20.43
N LEU A 312 -6.53 -1.27 -19.70
CA LEU A 312 -7.34 -2.48 -19.74
C LEU A 312 -8.64 -2.31 -18.93
N ALA A 313 -8.55 -1.66 -17.77
CA ALA A 313 -9.71 -1.40 -16.93
C ALA A 313 -10.73 -0.45 -17.59
N THR A 314 -10.28 0.59 -18.31
CA THR A 314 -11.15 1.49 -19.09
C THR A 314 -11.88 0.77 -20.22
N GLN A 315 -11.38 -0.40 -20.64
CA GLN A 315 -12.03 -1.26 -21.60
C GLN A 315 -12.80 -2.41 -20.94
N GLY A 316 -12.98 -2.43 -19.62
CA GLY A 316 -13.66 -3.51 -18.91
C GLY A 316 -12.99 -4.87 -19.08
N ARG A 317 -11.65 -4.90 -19.11
CA ARG A 317 -10.83 -6.12 -19.25
C ARG A 317 -10.04 -6.40 -17.97
N HIS A 318 -9.72 -7.67 -17.75
CA HIS A 318 -8.85 -8.08 -16.66
C HIS A 318 -7.46 -7.46 -16.86
N PHE A 319 -6.99 -6.67 -15.90
CA PHE A 319 -5.69 -5.98 -15.98
C PHE A 319 -4.54 -6.73 -15.29
N ALA A 320 -4.89 -7.83 -14.62
CA ALA A 320 -4.02 -8.67 -13.82
C ALA A 320 -4.41 -10.15 -14.05
N SER A 321 -3.61 -11.09 -13.54
CA SER A 321 -3.88 -12.54 -13.63
C SER A 321 -4.71 -13.07 -12.45
N THR A 322 -4.86 -12.25 -11.42
CA THR A 322 -5.74 -12.50 -10.28
C THR A 322 -6.58 -11.27 -10.01
N THR A 323 -7.80 -11.49 -9.54
CA THR A 323 -8.70 -10.41 -9.10
C THR A 323 -8.53 -10.14 -7.62
N ALA A 324 -9.07 -9.02 -7.13
CA ALA A 324 -8.93 -8.66 -5.72
C ALA A 324 -9.58 -9.63 -4.74
N LEU A 325 -10.54 -10.44 -5.18
CA LEU A 325 -11.15 -11.51 -4.37
C LEU A 325 -10.54 -12.89 -4.65
N GLY A 326 -9.37 -12.94 -5.28
CA GLY A 326 -8.57 -14.17 -5.42
C GLY A 326 -8.93 -15.06 -6.62
N PHE A 327 -9.85 -14.65 -7.49
CA PHE A 327 -10.14 -15.42 -8.71
C PHE A 327 -8.99 -15.34 -9.70
N ARG A 328 -8.55 -16.50 -10.22
CA ARG A 328 -7.61 -16.58 -11.35
C ARG A 328 -8.32 -16.22 -12.64
N VAL A 329 -7.73 -15.31 -13.39
CA VAL A 329 -8.27 -14.77 -14.64
C VAL A 329 -7.16 -14.62 -15.66
N ARG A 330 -7.50 -14.48 -16.93
CA ARG A 330 -6.51 -14.20 -17.97
C ARG A 330 -6.46 -12.70 -18.23
N LYS A 331 -5.28 -12.10 -18.06
CA LYS A 331 -5.04 -10.70 -18.38
C LYS A 331 -5.47 -10.39 -19.82
N SER A 332 -6.05 -9.20 -20.01
CA SER A 332 -6.63 -8.67 -21.24
C SER A 332 -7.93 -9.34 -21.72
N GLU A 333 -8.39 -10.44 -21.13
CA GLU A 333 -9.73 -10.97 -21.43
C GLU A 333 -10.83 -10.05 -20.89
N LYS A 334 -12.00 -10.14 -21.51
CA LYS A 334 -13.14 -9.29 -21.18
C LYS A 334 -13.78 -9.74 -19.88
N ILE A 335 -14.04 -8.80 -18.97
CA ILE A 335 -14.76 -9.06 -17.73
C ILE A 335 -16.24 -9.30 -18.07
N ALA A 336 -16.84 -10.34 -17.51
CA ALA A 336 -18.24 -10.69 -17.76
C ALA A 336 -19.19 -9.50 -17.49
N GLY A 337 -20.14 -9.29 -18.40
CA GLY A 337 -21.12 -8.20 -18.32
C GLY A 337 -20.63 -6.84 -18.89
N PHE A 338 -19.33 -6.64 -19.12
CA PHE A 338 -18.86 -5.43 -19.80
C PHE A 338 -19.03 -5.57 -21.33
N PRO A 339 -19.47 -4.52 -22.07
CA PRO A 339 -19.69 -4.60 -23.51
C PRO A 339 -18.42 -4.78 -24.32
N ALA A 340 -18.41 -5.64 -25.34
CA ALA A 340 -17.24 -5.87 -26.20
C ALA A 340 -16.76 -4.61 -26.95
N GLY A 341 -17.66 -3.67 -27.21
CA GLY A 341 -17.43 -2.48 -28.03
C GLY A 341 -16.93 -1.22 -27.31
N THR A 342 -16.55 -1.28 -26.03
CA THR A 342 -15.99 -0.10 -25.32
C THR A 342 -14.65 0.29 -25.95
N GLN A 343 -14.63 1.44 -26.63
CA GLN A 343 -13.43 1.96 -27.30
C GLN A 343 -12.63 2.83 -26.33
N LEU A 344 -11.30 2.68 -26.35
CA LEU A 344 -10.38 3.57 -25.66
C LEU A 344 -9.67 4.40 -26.72
N VAL A 345 -9.72 5.72 -26.59
CA VAL A 345 -8.90 6.64 -27.35
C VAL A 345 -7.98 7.38 -26.40
N THR A 346 -6.71 7.49 -26.79
CA THR A 346 -5.67 8.11 -25.96
C THR A 346 -5.22 9.43 -26.55
N ALA A 347 -4.83 10.36 -25.68
CA ALA A 347 -4.13 11.59 -26.06
C ALA A 347 -2.77 11.61 -25.37
N PRO A 348 -1.65 11.39 -26.09
CA PRO A 348 -0.34 11.28 -25.47
C PRO A 348 0.15 12.64 -24.94
N LEU A 349 0.76 12.66 -23.75
CA LEU A 349 1.38 13.85 -23.17
C LEU A 349 2.73 14.17 -23.77
N ARG A 350 3.36 13.20 -24.44
CA ARG A 350 4.63 13.39 -25.13
C ARG A 350 4.53 13.07 -26.59
N THR A 351 5.28 13.81 -27.40
CA THR A 351 5.49 13.47 -28.81
C THR A 351 6.39 12.23 -28.91
N GLU A 352 6.48 11.63 -30.10
CA GLU A 352 7.43 10.53 -30.37
C GLU A 352 8.89 10.91 -30.08
N ASN A 353 9.21 12.21 -30.07
CA ASN A 353 10.52 12.74 -29.74
C ASN A 353 10.69 13.02 -28.24
N GLY A 354 9.73 12.65 -27.39
CA GLY A 354 9.81 12.82 -25.93
C GLY A 354 9.53 14.23 -25.42
N GLU A 355 9.30 15.19 -26.31
CA GLU A 355 8.88 16.55 -25.96
C GLU A 355 7.45 16.55 -25.41
N LEU A 356 7.12 17.50 -24.56
CA LEU A 356 5.75 17.66 -24.08
C LEU A 356 4.83 18.05 -25.24
N ASN A 357 3.71 17.34 -25.34
CA ASN A 357 2.66 17.67 -26.27
C ASN A 357 1.97 18.96 -25.83
N SER A 358 1.63 19.83 -26.78
CA SER A 358 1.03 21.12 -26.45
C SER A 358 -0.38 20.93 -25.88
N ARG A 359 -0.76 21.79 -24.94
CA ARG A 359 -2.12 21.76 -24.36
C ARG A 359 -3.20 21.89 -25.43
N GLN A 360 -2.95 22.72 -26.46
CA GLN A 360 -3.85 22.89 -27.61
C GLN A 360 -4.00 21.61 -28.42
N ASN A 361 -2.93 20.85 -28.65
CA ASN A 361 -3.00 19.61 -29.41
C ASN A 361 -3.74 18.51 -28.63
N ILE A 362 -3.43 18.35 -27.34
CA ILE A 362 -4.17 17.42 -26.47
C ILE A 362 -5.67 17.78 -26.45
N PHE A 363 -6.00 19.06 -26.34
CA PHE A 363 -7.38 19.53 -26.42
C PHE A 363 -8.05 19.16 -27.75
N HIS A 364 -7.37 19.42 -28.88
CA HIS A 364 -7.92 19.12 -30.20
C HIS A 364 -8.21 17.63 -30.36
N ILE A 365 -7.29 16.77 -29.93
CA ILE A 365 -7.49 15.31 -29.89
C ILE A 365 -8.72 14.98 -29.05
N CYS A 366 -8.78 15.42 -27.78
CA CYS A 366 -9.92 15.13 -26.92
C CYS A 366 -11.25 15.63 -27.53
N GLN A 367 -11.29 16.85 -28.06
CA GLN A 367 -12.49 17.45 -28.64
C GLN A 367 -12.99 16.66 -29.86
N GLN A 368 -12.09 16.29 -30.77
CA GLN A 368 -12.44 15.52 -31.96
C GLN A 368 -12.99 14.15 -31.58
N GLN A 369 -12.39 13.48 -30.60
CA GLN A 369 -12.80 12.15 -30.18
C GLN A 369 -14.13 12.16 -29.43
N ILE A 370 -14.35 13.15 -28.56
CA ILE A 370 -15.64 13.39 -27.92
C ILE A 370 -16.71 13.63 -28.98
N HIS A 371 -16.44 14.49 -29.98
CA HIS A 371 -17.38 14.76 -31.06
C HIS A 371 -17.78 13.48 -31.79
N ASN A 372 -16.80 12.68 -32.21
CA ASN A 372 -17.04 11.43 -32.93
C ASN A 372 -17.86 10.42 -32.11
N ALA A 373 -17.53 10.24 -30.83
CA ALA A 373 -18.24 9.34 -29.94
C ALA A 373 -19.70 9.77 -29.74
N VAL A 374 -19.94 11.07 -29.52
CA VAL A 374 -21.30 11.62 -29.38
C VAL A 374 -22.10 11.47 -30.68
N GLN A 375 -21.49 11.72 -31.86
CA GLN A 375 -22.15 11.48 -33.15
C GLN A 375 -22.49 10.00 -33.38
N ALA A 376 -21.70 9.09 -32.83
CA ALA A 376 -21.96 7.65 -32.85
C ALA A 376 -23.01 7.20 -31.80
N GLY A 377 -23.64 8.13 -31.08
CA GLY A 377 -24.63 7.82 -30.03
C GLY A 377 -24.03 7.26 -28.74
N GLN A 378 -22.72 7.38 -28.57
CA GLN A 378 -22.02 6.91 -27.38
C GLN A 378 -22.01 8.00 -26.30
N ARG A 379 -22.09 7.58 -25.04
CA ARG A 379 -21.69 8.41 -23.90
C ARG A 379 -20.17 8.44 -23.81
N VAL A 380 -19.58 9.57 -23.43
CA VAL A 380 -18.13 9.68 -23.27
C VAL A 380 -17.77 9.62 -21.79
N LEU A 381 -16.86 8.71 -21.43
CA LEU A 381 -16.14 8.76 -20.16
C LEU A 381 -14.80 9.46 -20.39
N LEU A 382 -14.70 10.72 -19.96
CA LEU A 382 -13.51 11.55 -20.07
C LEU A 382 -12.68 11.42 -18.79
N TYR A 383 -11.43 10.98 -18.96
CA TYR A 383 -10.48 10.81 -17.87
C TYR A 383 -9.60 12.06 -17.73
N LEU A 384 -9.67 12.71 -16.57
CA LEU A 384 -8.84 13.86 -16.21
C LEU A 384 -7.76 13.38 -15.23
N LEU A 385 -6.48 13.51 -15.57
CA LEU A 385 -5.37 13.14 -14.70
C LEU A 385 -4.93 14.35 -13.85
N ASP A 386 -5.23 14.30 -12.54
CA ASP A 386 -4.79 15.30 -11.56
C ASP A 386 -3.44 14.87 -10.96
N THR A 387 -2.37 15.31 -11.63
CA THR A 387 -0.97 14.98 -11.35
C THR A 387 -0.56 13.59 -11.85
N SER A 388 0.22 13.59 -12.92
CA SER A 388 0.81 12.41 -13.56
C SER A 388 2.00 11.87 -12.75
N LYS A 389 2.56 10.70 -13.14
CA LYS A 389 3.78 10.18 -12.50
C LYS A 389 4.99 11.11 -12.69
N THR A 390 4.98 11.94 -13.72
CA THR A 390 5.95 13.02 -13.99
C THR A 390 5.46 14.41 -13.55
N GLY A 391 4.35 14.51 -12.80
CA GLY A 391 3.89 15.76 -12.18
C GLY A 391 2.98 16.65 -13.02
N GLN A 392 2.32 16.14 -14.07
CA GLN A 392 1.49 16.92 -14.99
C GLN A 392 -0.01 16.87 -14.67
N LEU A 393 -0.73 17.98 -14.83
CA LEU A 393 -2.21 18.02 -14.80
C LEU A 393 -2.75 18.13 -16.23
N VAL A 394 -3.52 17.14 -16.66
CA VAL A 394 -4.02 17.07 -18.06
C VAL A 394 -5.36 16.29 -18.14
N PRO A 395 -6.34 16.76 -18.94
CA PRO A 395 -6.44 18.08 -19.56
C PRO A 395 -6.69 19.19 -18.54
N ASP A 396 -6.58 20.45 -18.98
CA ASP A 396 -6.86 21.61 -18.14
C ASP A 396 -8.34 21.63 -17.69
N MET A 397 -8.61 22.05 -16.46
CA MET A 397 -9.96 22.08 -15.90
C MET A 397 -10.93 22.94 -16.71
N GLN A 398 -10.48 24.12 -17.18
CA GLN A 398 -11.32 25.04 -17.97
C GLN A 398 -11.70 24.41 -19.32
N VAL A 399 -10.76 23.65 -19.88
CA VAL A 399 -10.98 22.88 -21.11
C VAL A 399 -12.04 21.81 -20.90
N VAL A 400 -11.95 21.04 -19.82
CA VAL A 400 -12.95 20.01 -19.51
C VAL A 400 -14.33 20.62 -19.27
N GLN A 401 -14.40 21.75 -18.56
CA GLN A 401 -15.64 22.50 -18.40
C GLN A 401 -16.22 22.95 -19.74
N ALA A 402 -15.41 23.53 -20.64
CA ALA A 402 -15.88 23.96 -21.96
C ALA A 402 -16.42 22.80 -22.82
N LEU A 403 -15.76 21.64 -22.77
CA LEU A 403 -16.23 20.42 -23.43
C LEU A 403 -17.58 19.94 -22.87
N CYS A 404 -17.74 19.93 -21.54
CA CYS A 404 -19.00 19.57 -20.89
C CYS A 404 -20.15 20.53 -21.27
N HIS A 405 -19.87 21.83 -21.40
CA HIS A 405 -20.85 22.82 -21.86
C HIS A 405 -21.24 22.62 -23.33
N THR A 406 -20.30 22.18 -24.18
CA THR A 406 -20.56 21.93 -25.60
C THR A 406 -21.41 20.66 -25.81
N TYR A 407 -21.26 19.65 -24.95
CA TYR A 407 -21.96 18.37 -25.03
C TYR A 407 -22.74 18.06 -23.73
N PRO A 408 -23.77 18.85 -23.40
CA PRO A 408 -24.47 18.75 -22.13
C PRO A 408 -25.11 17.37 -21.95
N GLY A 409 -24.85 16.75 -20.80
CA GLY A 409 -25.40 15.44 -20.45
C GLY A 409 -24.78 14.25 -21.20
N GLN A 410 -23.79 14.46 -22.07
CA GLN A 410 -23.17 13.38 -22.85
C GLN A 410 -21.79 12.92 -22.35
N ILE A 411 -21.18 13.70 -21.45
CA ILE A 411 -19.85 13.43 -20.91
C ILE A 411 -19.96 13.12 -19.42
N ASP A 412 -19.39 11.99 -19.02
CA ASP A 412 -18.98 11.70 -17.65
C ASP A 412 -17.52 12.06 -17.47
N VAL A 413 -17.19 12.83 -16.44
CA VAL A 413 -15.79 13.12 -16.09
C VAL A 413 -15.42 12.29 -14.87
N VAL A 414 -14.33 11.54 -14.99
CA VAL A 414 -13.65 10.92 -13.86
C VAL A 414 -12.28 11.56 -13.69
N VAL A 415 -12.04 12.10 -12.50
CA VAL A 415 -10.76 12.72 -12.12
C VAL A 415 -9.90 11.68 -11.42
N ASP A 416 -8.76 11.35 -12.01
CA ASP A 416 -7.72 10.56 -11.36
C ASP A 416 -6.85 11.45 -10.50
N ALA A 417 -7.24 11.56 -9.23
CA ALA A 417 -6.47 12.22 -8.17
C ALA A 417 -5.71 11.19 -7.32
N CYS A 418 -5.35 10.02 -7.89
CA CYS A 418 -4.70 8.96 -7.14
C CYS A 418 -3.26 9.31 -6.71
N GLN A 419 -2.64 10.40 -7.19
CA GLN A 419 -1.41 10.89 -6.59
C GLN A 419 -1.66 11.56 -5.24
N ALA A 420 -2.86 12.11 -5.02
CA ALA A 420 -3.29 12.78 -3.80
C ALA A 420 -2.40 13.98 -3.38
N ARG A 421 -1.75 14.63 -4.35
CA ARG A 421 -0.86 15.80 -4.17
C ARG A 421 -1.64 17.11 -4.35
N LEU A 422 -2.80 17.19 -3.72
CA LEU A 422 -3.75 18.29 -3.84
C LEU A 422 -4.49 18.55 -2.53
N MET A 423 -4.90 19.81 -2.33
CA MET A 423 -5.76 20.20 -1.21
C MET A 423 -7.12 19.47 -1.31
N PRO A 424 -7.71 19.00 -0.19
CA PRO A 424 -9.02 18.35 -0.21
C PRO A 424 -10.13 19.24 -0.81
N GLU A 425 -10.01 20.55 -0.68
CA GLU A 425 -10.91 21.54 -1.28
C GLU A 425 -10.98 21.45 -2.80
N ARG A 426 -9.91 20.98 -3.47
CA ARG A 426 -9.91 20.72 -4.92
C ARG A 426 -10.81 19.56 -5.28
N ILE A 427 -10.74 18.48 -4.49
CA ILE A 427 -11.57 17.29 -4.69
C ILE A 427 -13.03 17.65 -4.48
N LYS A 428 -13.33 18.41 -3.42
CA LYS A 428 -14.66 18.98 -3.22
C LYS A 428 -15.13 19.80 -4.42
N ALA A 429 -14.27 20.65 -4.97
CA ALA A 429 -14.61 21.46 -6.15
C ALA A 429 -14.91 20.59 -7.38
N TYR A 430 -14.17 19.49 -7.61
CA TYR A 430 -14.48 18.53 -8.68
C TYR A 430 -15.84 17.86 -8.48
N LEU A 431 -16.13 17.39 -7.26
CA LEU A 431 -17.42 16.78 -6.94
C LEU A 431 -18.59 17.77 -7.16
N GLN A 432 -18.38 19.06 -6.87
CA GLN A 432 -19.37 20.12 -7.15
C GLN A 432 -19.61 20.39 -8.64
N GLN A 433 -18.68 19.98 -9.52
CA GLN A 433 -18.88 19.99 -10.98
C GLN A 433 -19.62 18.74 -11.49
N ASP A 434 -20.10 17.87 -10.59
CA ASP A 434 -20.68 16.57 -10.92
C ASP A 434 -19.67 15.60 -11.56
N TRP A 435 -18.39 15.71 -11.16
CA TRP A 435 -17.32 14.83 -11.61
C TRP A 435 -16.98 13.82 -10.52
N ALA A 436 -16.87 12.54 -10.87
CA ALA A 436 -16.39 11.52 -9.94
C ALA A 436 -14.88 11.64 -9.75
N VAL A 437 -14.37 11.30 -8.57
CA VAL A 437 -12.95 11.48 -8.23
C VAL A 437 -12.37 10.19 -7.68
N MET A 438 -11.31 9.69 -8.29
CA MET A 438 -10.52 8.57 -7.80
C MET A 438 -9.42 9.07 -6.87
N VAL A 439 -9.30 8.47 -5.70
CA VAL A 439 -8.25 8.80 -4.71
C VAL A 439 -7.55 7.54 -4.23
N THR A 440 -6.34 7.68 -3.69
CA THR A 440 -5.66 6.59 -2.98
C THR A 440 -4.94 7.11 -1.75
N GLY A 441 -4.91 6.32 -0.68
CA GLY A 441 -4.11 6.59 0.50
C GLY A 441 -2.63 6.24 0.36
N SER A 442 -2.27 5.41 -0.62
CA SER A 442 -0.97 4.75 -0.68
C SER A 442 0.15 5.48 -1.44
N LYS A 443 -0.10 6.71 -1.90
CA LYS A 443 0.86 7.52 -2.64
C LYS A 443 1.39 8.67 -1.79
N PHE A 444 0.93 9.90 -2.01
CA PHE A 444 1.39 11.06 -1.22
C PHE A 444 1.18 10.90 0.28
N TYR A 445 0.05 10.33 0.71
CA TYR A 445 -0.21 10.08 2.13
C TYR A 445 0.54 8.90 2.71
N THR A 446 1.18 8.07 1.87
CA THR A 446 2.06 6.98 2.30
C THR A 446 1.41 5.90 3.18
N GLY A 447 0.10 5.73 3.08
CA GLY A 447 -0.55 4.53 3.60
C GLY A 447 -0.06 3.26 2.89
N PRO A 448 -0.36 2.07 3.44
CA PRO A 448 -0.05 0.80 2.78
C PRO A 448 -0.53 0.72 1.32
N ALA A 449 0.28 0.17 0.42
CA ALA A 449 -0.07 -0.05 -1.00
C ALA A 449 -1.41 -0.78 -1.16
N PHE A 450 -2.25 -0.36 -2.13
CA PHE A 450 -3.60 -0.91 -2.40
C PHE A 450 -4.74 -0.43 -1.47
N CYS A 451 -4.83 0.88 -1.24
CA CYS A 451 -6.02 1.50 -0.66
C CYS A 451 -6.54 2.62 -1.56
N GLY A 452 -7.49 2.29 -2.44
CA GLY A 452 -8.16 3.20 -3.37
C GLY A 452 -9.62 3.46 -3.00
N ALA A 453 -10.18 4.53 -3.57
CA ALA A 453 -11.60 4.82 -3.52
C ALA A 453 -12.06 5.58 -4.76
N LEU A 454 -13.35 5.48 -5.08
CA LEU A 454 -14.06 6.32 -6.04
C LEU A 454 -15.10 7.15 -5.26
N LEU A 455 -14.91 8.46 -5.26
CA LEU A 455 -15.80 9.43 -4.64
C LEU A 455 -16.83 9.88 -5.69
N LEU A 456 -18.10 9.81 -5.34
CA LEU A 456 -19.21 10.06 -6.25
C LEU A 456 -19.89 11.39 -5.93
N PRO A 457 -20.18 12.23 -6.94
CA PRO A 457 -21.24 13.21 -6.78
C PRO A 457 -22.60 12.51 -6.68
N GLU A 458 -23.60 13.20 -6.14
CA GLU A 458 -24.91 12.62 -5.88
C GLU A 458 -25.57 12.03 -7.14
N THR A 459 -25.40 12.68 -8.31
CA THR A 459 -26.01 12.17 -9.55
C THR A 459 -25.42 10.81 -9.97
N TRP A 460 -24.13 10.57 -9.72
CA TRP A 460 -23.49 9.29 -10.02
C TRP A 460 -23.96 8.21 -9.04
N ARG A 461 -24.10 8.56 -7.76
CA ARG A 461 -24.67 7.66 -6.75
C ARG A 461 -26.09 7.25 -7.13
N GLN A 462 -26.94 8.17 -7.57
CA GLN A 462 -28.34 7.88 -7.94
C GLN A 462 -28.46 6.89 -9.11
N ARG A 463 -27.47 6.79 -10.00
CA ARG A 463 -27.46 5.79 -11.09
C ARG A 463 -27.59 4.36 -10.56
N LEU A 464 -27.04 4.09 -9.36
CA LEU A 464 -27.07 2.77 -8.74
C LEU A 464 -28.47 2.32 -8.31
N ASP A 465 -29.44 3.23 -8.17
CA ASP A 465 -30.80 2.86 -7.78
C ASP A 465 -31.53 2.10 -8.91
N HIS A 466 -31.04 2.24 -10.15
CA HIS A 466 -31.62 1.63 -11.35
C HIS A 466 -30.62 0.83 -12.20
N ALA A 467 -29.33 0.84 -11.85
CA ALA A 467 -28.29 0.17 -12.59
C ALA A 467 -28.41 -1.36 -12.54
N VAL A 468 -27.91 -2.01 -13.59
CA VAL A 468 -27.49 -3.41 -13.57
C VAL A 468 -25.98 -3.41 -13.72
N LEU A 469 -25.28 -3.85 -12.69
CA LEU A 469 -23.82 -3.91 -12.71
C LEU A 469 -23.33 -5.06 -13.60
N PRO A 470 -22.20 -4.89 -14.32
CA PRO A 470 -21.53 -6.00 -14.99
C PRO A 470 -21.24 -7.15 -14.01
N SER A 471 -21.73 -8.35 -14.32
CA SER A 471 -21.69 -9.49 -13.39
C SER A 471 -20.28 -9.89 -12.95
N GLY A 472 -19.27 -9.64 -13.78
CA GLY A 472 -17.88 -9.91 -13.46
C GLY A 472 -17.29 -9.00 -12.39
N LEU A 473 -17.95 -7.89 -12.02
CA LEU A 473 -17.55 -7.06 -10.88
C LEU A 473 -17.59 -7.82 -9.55
N ALA A 474 -18.41 -8.88 -9.45
CA ALA A 474 -18.41 -9.75 -8.28
C ALA A 474 -17.07 -10.47 -8.05
N ALA A 475 -16.16 -10.52 -9.03
CA ALA A 475 -14.80 -11.04 -8.81
C ALA A 475 -13.86 -9.99 -8.18
N TYR A 476 -14.24 -8.71 -8.20
CA TYR A 476 -13.40 -7.58 -7.79
C TYR A 476 -13.87 -6.92 -6.50
N PHE A 477 -15.18 -6.90 -6.26
CA PHE A 477 -15.76 -6.12 -5.17
C PHE A 477 -16.74 -6.93 -4.31
N ASN A 478 -16.77 -6.58 -3.03
CA ASN A 478 -17.82 -6.97 -2.12
C ASN A 478 -18.96 -5.93 -2.11
N GLN A 479 -20.14 -6.33 -1.65
CA GLN A 479 -21.28 -5.44 -1.45
C GLN A 479 -20.96 -4.30 -0.49
N ALA A 480 -20.23 -4.64 0.57
CA ALA A 480 -19.86 -3.73 1.65
C ALA A 480 -19.09 -2.51 1.10
N GLU A 481 -18.11 -2.72 0.21
CA GLU A 481 -17.32 -1.65 -0.41
C GLU A 481 -18.12 -0.62 -1.21
N TRP A 482 -19.34 -0.96 -1.63
CA TRP A 482 -20.22 -0.14 -2.46
C TRP A 482 -21.38 0.49 -1.66
N PRO A 483 -22.12 1.44 -2.26
CA PRO A 483 -23.33 1.96 -1.66
C PRO A 483 -24.42 0.89 -1.52
N ALA A 484 -25.12 0.89 -0.39
CA ALA A 484 -26.16 -0.11 -0.12
C ALA A 484 -27.39 0.13 -1.00
N CYS A 485 -27.57 -0.65 -2.07
CA CYS A 485 -28.66 -0.48 -3.02
C CYS A 485 -28.97 -1.79 -3.78
N LYS A 486 -30.03 -1.78 -4.60
CA LYS A 486 -30.44 -2.97 -5.36
C LYS A 486 -29.40 -3.42 -6.37
N ALA A 487 -28.68 -2.49 -7.01
CA ALA A 487 -27.68 -2.82 -8.02
C ALA A 487 -26.47 -3.58 -7.45
N THR A 488 -26.12 -3.32 -6.18
CA THR A 488 -24.95 -3.94 -5.54
C THR A 488 -25.23 -5.34 -5.00
N ALA A 489 -26.49 -5.76 -4.92
CA ALA A 489 -26.88 -7.11 -4.48
C ALA A 489 -26.29 -8.24 -5.35
N SER A 490 -25.81 -7.95 -6.56
CA SER A 490 -25.11 -8.93 -7.42
C SER A 490 -23.62 -9.10 -7.09
N LEU A 491 -23.05 -8.26 -6.21
CA LEU A 491 -21.67 -8.38 -5.73
C LEU A 491 -21.58 -9.42 -4.60
N ASN A 492 -20.37 -9.82 -4.23
CA ASN A 492 -20.17 -10.81 -3.17
C ASN A 492 -20.53 -10.26 -1.79
N ASN A 493 -21.26 -11.05 -1.00
CA ASN A 493 -21.61 -10.73 0.39
C ASN A 493 -20.44 -11.11 1.32
N GLY A 494 -19.35 -10.34 1.24
CA GLY A 494 -18.13 -10.55 2.02
C GLY A 494 -17.46 -9.24 2.42
N PHE A 495 -16.25 -9.35 2.96
CA PHE A 495 -15.44 -8.21 3.41
C PHE A 495 -14.01 -8.37 2.96
N ASN A 496 -13.39 -7.25 2.56
CA ASN A 496 -11.98 -7.19 2.27
C ASN A 496 -11.23 -6.56 3.47
N LEU A 497 -10.97 -7.37 4.50
CA LEU A 497 -10.28 -6.89 5.71
C LEU A 497 -8.91 -6.29 5.39
N GLY A 498 -8.18 -6.86 4.42
CA GLY A 498 -6.91 -6.30 3.96
C GLY A 498 -7.08 -4.85 3.49
N LEU A 499 -8.07 -4.57 2.63
CA LEU A 499 -8.38 -3.21 2.17
C LEU A 499 -8.73 -2.28 3.33
N LEU A 500 -9.55 -2.73 4.27
CA LEU A 500 -9.95 -1.91 5.43
C LEU A 500 -8.73 -1.54 6.28
N LEU A 501 -7.87 -2.51 6.62
CA LEU A 501 -6.64 -2.26 7.39
C LEU A 501 -5.67 -1.34 6.66
N ARG A 502 -5.54 -1.47 5.33
CA ARG A 502 -4.72 -0.54 4.55
C ARG A 502 -5.29 0.88 4.54
N TRP A 503 -6.62 1.03 4.55
CA TRP A 503 -7.27 2.32 4.72
C TRP A 503 -7.09 2.89 6.14
N VAL A 504 -7.13 2.07 7.19
CA VAL A 504 -6.81 2.51 8.57
C VAL A 504 -5.43 3.17 8.62
N GLY A 505 -4.41 2.50 8.07
CA GLY A 505 -3.05 3.05 8.01
C GLY A 505 -2.96 4.34 7.19
N ALA A 506 -3.72 4.45 6.09
CA ALA A 506 -3.79 5.67 5.29
C ALA A 506 -4.52 6.82 6.02
N CYS A 507 -5.64 6.56 6.69
CA CYS A 507 -6.39 7.53 7.46
C CYS A 507 -5.53 8.14 8.58
N ALA A 508 -4.74 7.30 9.28
CA ALA A 508 -3.81 7.77 10.31
C ALA A 508 -2.77 8.77 9.75
N GLU A 509 -2.19 8.49 8.57
CA GLU A 509 -1.26 9.42 7.92
C GLU A 509 -1.95 10.70 7.42
N ILE A 510 -3.15 10.57 6.85
CA ILE A 510 -3.94 11.72 6.39
C ILE A 510 -4.24 12.65 7.58
N GLU A 511 -4.70 12.09 8.70
CA GLU A 511 -4.99 12.82 9.93
C GLU A 511 -3.74 13.51 10.48
N ARG A 512 -2.63 12.78 10.60
CA ARG A 512 -1.36 13.34 11.09
C ARG A 512 -0.87 14.49 10.20
N PHE A 513 -0.95 14.35 8.89
CA PHE A 513 -0.63 15.42 7.96
C PHE A 513 -1.62 16.59 8.08
N PHE A 514 -2.92 16.30 8.16
CA PHE A 514 -3.95 17.31 8.29
C PHE A 514 -3.72 18.21 9.50
N HIS A 515 -3.31 17.64 10.64
CA HIS A 515 -3.02 18.37 11.88
C HIS A 515 -1.79 19.28 11.85
N VAL A 516 -0.90 19.17 10.87
CA VAL A 516 0.20 20.14 10.72
C VAL A 516 -0.38 21.51 10.33
N PRO A 517 -0.09 22.61 11.05
CA PRO A 517 -0.58 23.94 10.68
C PRO A 517 -0.23 24.31 9.23
N ALA A 518 -1.13 25.00 8.52
CA ALA A 518 -0.98 25.25 7.09
C ALA A 518 0.29 26.07 6.76
N SER A 519 0.61 27.09 7.56
CA SER A 519 1.86 27.86 7.42
C SER A 519 3.09 26.98 7.60
N GLU A 520 3.03 26.04 8.52
CA GLU A 520 4.12 25.12 8.79
C GLU A 520 4.28 24.07 7.68
N LYS A 521 3.18 23.55 7.13
CA LYS A 521 3.21 22.70 5.92
C LYS A 521 3.97 23.38 4.79
N THR A 522 3.66 24.66 4.50
CA THR A 522 4.33 25.44 3.46
C THR A 522 5.82 25.59 3.73
N VAL A 523 6.21 26.03 4.93
CA VAL A 523 7.64 26.24 5.28
C VAL A 523 8.42 24.93 5.21
N ARG A 524 7.88 23.86 5.80
CA ARG A 524 8.51 22.53 5.81
C ARG A 524 8.68 21.98 4.39
N LEU A 525 7.68 22.16 3.54
CA LEU A 525 7.71 21.71 2.15
C LEU A 525 8.72 22.54 1.32
N GLU A 526 8.71 23.87 1.46
CA GLU A 526 9.67 24.77 0.81
C GLU A 526 11.12 24.42 1.15
N GLN A 527 11.42 24.22 2.44
CA GLN A 527 12.76 23.86 2.89
C GLN A 527 13.21 22.51 2.33
N PHE A 528 12.34 21.49 2.39
CA PHE A 528 12.72 20.17 1.90
C PHE A 528 12.93 20.16 0.38
N LEU A 529 11.98 20.73 -0.36
CA LEU A 529 12.06 20.81 -1.82
C LEU A 529 13.25 21.65 -2.28
N GLY A 530 13.57 22.73 -1.55
CA GLY A 530 14.77 23.53 -1.80
C GLY A 530 16.06 22.74 -1.64
N GLY A 531 16.17 21.93 -0.58
CA GLY A 531 17.31 21.04 -0.36
C GLY A 531 17.46 19.98 -1.45
N ILE A 532 16.35 19.33 -1.84
CA ILE A 532 16.35 18.34 -2.92
C ILE A 532 16.76 18.99 -4.25
N ARG A 533 16.19 20.15 -4.58
CA ARG A 533 16.55 20.87 -5.83
C ARG A 533 18.03 21.23 -5.86
N HIS A 534 18.56 21.75 -4.76
CA HIS A 534 19.98 22.08 -4.65
C HIS A 534 20.87 20.85 -4.90
N ILE A 535 20.53 19.70 -4.32
CA ILE A 535 21.26 18.45 -4.55
C ILE A 535 21.21 18.05 -6.04
N LEU A 536 20.00 18.03 -6.62
CA LEU A 536 19.80 17.55 -8.00
C LEU A 536 20.46 18.47 -9.05
N GLU A 537 20.49 19.78 -8.83
CA GLU A 537 21.14 20.75 -9.73
C GLU A 537 22.67 20.62 -9.74
N GLN A 538 23.27 20.05 -8.70
CA GLN A 538 24.72 19.85 -8.58
C GLN A 538 25.16 18.44 -8.99
N ASP A 539 24.23 17.53 -9.29
CA ASP A 539 24.54 16.13 -9.59
C ASP A 539 24.73 15.90 -11.10
N GLU A 540 25.98 15.65 -11.52
CA GLU A 540 26.34 15.40 -12.92
C GLU A 540 25.98 13.98 -13.41
N THR A 541 25.58 13.08 -12.51
CA THR A 541 25.22 11.69 -12.85
C THR A 541 23.79 11.54 -13.33
N ILE A 542 22.99 12.61 -13.26
CA ILE A 542 21.59 12.61 -13.66
C ILE A 542 21.28 13.71 -14.67
N GLU A 543 20.16 13.54 -15.38
CA GLU A 543 19.53 14.57 -16.21
C GLU A 543 18.10 14.78 -15.72
N LEU A 544 17.81 15.95 -15.14
CA LEU A 544 16.46 16.28 -14.69
C LEU A 544 15.51 16.41 -15.87
N LEU A 545 14.33 15.79 -15.75
CA LEU A 545 13.24 16.05 -16.68
C LEU A 545 12.63 17.44 -16.40
N PRO A 546 12.16 18.16 -17.43
CA PRO A 546 11.69 19.54 -17.27
C PRO A 546 10.65 19.72 -16.16
N ASP A 547 10.80 20.79 -15.39
CA ASP A 547 9.84 21.21 -14.37
C ASP A 547 8.51 21.61 -15.03
N ILE A 548 7.44 20.91 -14.65
CA ILE A 548 6.08 21.26 -15.09
C ILE A 548 5.31 21.67 -13.87
N LEU A 549 5.35 22.97 -13.56
CA LEU A 549 4.55 23.53 -12.49
C LEU A 549 3.06 23.31 -12.79
N VAL A 550 2.39 22.56 -11.90
CA VAL A 550 0.93 22.42 -11.92
C VAL A 550 0.34 23.79 -11.59
N LYS A 551 -0.23 24.46 -12.58
CA LYS A 551 -0.98 25.69 -12.36
C LYS A 551 -2.37 25.33 -11.85
N ARG A 552 -2.65 25.69 -10.60
CA ARG A 552 -3.97 25.58 -9.96
C ARG A 552 -4.50 26.98 -9.64
N ASP A 553 -5.81 27.13 -9.59
CA ASP A 553 -6.43 28.39 -9.13
C ASP A 553 -5.97 28.72 -7.71
N ALA A 554 -5.88 29.99 -7.33
CA ALA A 554 -5.44 30.35 -5.99
C ALA A 554 -6.40 29.82 -4.92
N LEU A 555 -5.86 29.18 -3.87
CA LEU A 555 -6.55 28.91 -2.61
C LEU A 555 -5.72 29.46 -1.45
N PRO A 556 -6.35 29.88 -0.34
CA PRO A 556 -5.62 30.25 0.87
C PRO A 556 -4.72 29.10 1.35
N HIS A 557 -3.45 29.41 1.62
CA HIS A 557 -2.47 28.44 2.16
C HIS A 557 -2.33 27.15 1.33
N ALA A 558 -2.47 27.25 0.00
CA ALA A 558 -2.39 26.13 -0.92
C ALA A 558 -0.99 25.51 -0.96
N TRP A 559 -0.78 24.41 -0.23
CA TRP A 559 0.48 23.65 -0.28
C TRP A 559 0.65 22.86 -1.58
N ASP A 560 -0.44 22.66 -2.33
CA ASP A 560 -0.50 21.84 -3.55
C ASP A 560 -0.06 22.55 -4.84
N GLN A 561 0.63 23.68 -4.71
CA GLN A 561 1.19 24.43 -5.83
C GLN A 561 2.66 24.10 -6.10
N GLN A 562 3.31 23.37 -5.18
CA GLN A 562 4.71 23.03 -5.30
C GLN A 562 4.90 21.66 -5.98
N GLN A 563 5.95 21.55 -6.79
CA GLN A 563 6.36 20.29 -7.41
C GLN A 563 6.94 19.37 -6.34
N THR A 564 6.28 18.25 -6.09
CA THR A 564 6.70 17.27 -5.07
C THR A 564 7.25 15.96 -5.65
N ILE A 565 7.37 15.89 -6.99
CA ILE A 565 7.99 14.78 -7.73
C ILE A 565 9.10 15.36 -8.60
N PHE A 566 10.33 14.92 -8.37
CA PHE A 566 11.48 15.21 -9.23
C PHE A 566 11.80 13.96 -10.04
N SER A 567 11.60 14.04 -11.36
CA SER A 567 11.90 12.94 -12.27
C SER A 567 13.23 13.18 -12.97
N PHE A 568 14.07 12.16 -13.07
CA PHE A 568 15.39 12.29 -13.68
C PHE A 568 15.81 11.01 -14.41
N LEU A 569 16.64 11.19 -15.43
CA LEU A 569 17.36 10.11 -16.10
C LEU A 569 18.72 9.94 -15.44
N VAL A 570 19.29 8.74 -15.55
CA VAL A 570 20.63 8.44 -15.04
C VAL A 570 21.59 8.33 -16.21
N ASN A 571 22.69 9.08 -16.16
CA ASN A 571 23.72 9.07 -17.18
C ASN A 571 24.49 7.74 -17.10
N GLY A 572 24.59 7.02 -18.22
CA GLY A 572 25.14 5.66 -18.25
C GLY A 572 26.64 5.56 -17.99
N GLY A 573 27.36 6.68 -18.01
CA GLY A 573 28.82 6.76 -17.89
C GLY A 573 29.53 6.13 -19.10
N GLY A 574 30.57 6.77 -19.64
CA GLY A 574 31.25 6.35 -20.88
C GLY A 574 31.91 4.95 -20.89
N ASN A 575 31.78 4.16 -19.81
CA ASN A 575 32.39 2.82 -19.66
C ASN A 575 31.43 1.65 -19.95
N THR A 576 30.18 1.89 -20.34
CA THR A 576 29.17 0.83 -20.59
C THR A 576 28.96 0.50 -22.07
N GLY A 577 29.56 1.26 -22.99
CA GLY A 577 29.53 0.96 -24.43
C GLY A 577 28.18 1.12 -25.14
N ILE A 578 27.08 1.40 -24.45
CA ILE A 578 25.75 1.62 -25.04
C ILE A 578 25.00 2.73 -24.28
N THR A 579 24.59 3.75 -25.03
CA THR A 579 23.66 4.85 -24.70
C THR A 579 24.10 5.92 -23.66
N PRO A 580 23.72 7.19 -23.88
CA PRO A 580 24.08 8.29 -22.97
C PRO A 580 23.34 8.22 -21.62
N VAL A 581 22.19 7.57 -21.56
CA VAL A 581 21.35 7.39 -20.37
C VAL A 581 20.90 5.94 -20.25
N LEU A 582 20.63 5.48 -19.03
CA LEU A 582 20.15 4.12 -18.80
C LEU A 582 18.79 3.87 -19.48
N ASN A 583 18.70 2.74 -20.19
CA ASN A 583 17.42 2.26 -20.72
C ASN A 583 16.51 1.74 -19.58
N LEU A 584 15.28 1.36 -19.90
CA LEU A 584 14.32 0.93 -18.88
C LEU A 584 14.78 -0.32 -18.09
N ALA A 585 15.40 -1.29 -18.75
CA ALA A 585 15.85 -2.53 -18.10
C ALA A 585 17.03 -2.28 -17.16
N GLU A 586 18.03 -1.52 -17.61
CA GLU A 586 19.15 -1.09 -16.78
C GLU A 586 18.66 -0.27 -15.59
N CYS A 587 17.74 0.67 -15.81
CA CYS A 587 17.18 1.48 -14.74
C CYS A 587 16.37 0.64 -13.72
N ARG A 588 15.70 -0.42 -14.16
CA ARG A 588 15.06 -1.41 -13.27
C ARG A 588 16.08 -2.16 -12.43
N GLN A 589 17.20 -2.58 -13.01
CA GLN A 589 18.27 -3.23 -12.27
C GLN A 589 18.90 -2.29 -11.23
N LEU A 590 19.19 -1.04 -11.62
CA LEU A 590 19.64 0.00 -10.70
C LEU A 590 18.66 0.19 -9.54
N HIS A 591 17.35 0.25 -9.83
CA HIS A 591 16.30 0.39 -8.82
C HIS A 591 16.25 -0.78 -7.83
N VAL A 592 16.49 -2.01 -8.28
CA VAL A 592 16.60 -3.19 -7.41
C VAL A 592 17.80 -3.04 -6.47
N TRP A 593 18.98 -2.74 -7.02
CA TRP A 593 20.22 -2.57 -6.27
C TRP A 593 20.18 -1.42 -5.26
N LEU A 594 19.51 -0.31 -5.57
CA LEU A 594 19.36 0.80 -4.64
C LEU A 594 18.74 0.38 -3.30
N LYS A 595 17.87 -0.63 -3.30
CA LYS A 595 17.17 -1.12 -2.10
C LYS A 595 17.97 -2.15 -1.29
N GLN A 596 19.05 -2.71 -1.83
CA GLN A 596 19.80 -3.83 -1.23
C GLN A 596 21.06 -3.36 -0.48
N ASP A 597 21.54 -4.16 0.46
CA ASP A 597 22.91 -4.01 0.98
C ASP A 597 23.89 -4.55 -0.08
N LEU A 598 24.68 -3.65 -0.65
CA LEU A 598 25.67 -3.98 -1.68
C LEU A 598 27.11 -3.90 -1.17
N SER A 599 27.31 -3.60 0.12
CA SER A 599 28.63 -3.36 0.69
C SER A 599 29.56 -4.57 0.54
N GLY A 600 29.01 -5.78 0.65
CA GLY A 600 29.75 -7.04 0.48
C GLY A 600 30.25 -7.32 -0.94
N TYR A 601 29.76 -6.60 -1.95
CA TYR A 601 30.19 -6.74 -3.34
C TYR A 601 31.26 -5.71 -3.75
N LEU A 602 31.59 -4.77 -2.86
CA LEU A 602 32.59 -3.76 -3.15
C LEU A 602 34.01 -4.36 -3.16
N PRO A 603 34.91 -3.88 -4.05
CA PRO A 603 36.31 -4.28 -4.03
C PRO A 603 37.00 -3.93 -2.70
N PHE A 604 38.00 -4.74 -2.32
CA PHE A 604 38.83 -4.48 -1.15
C PHE A 604 39.51 -3.09 -1.24
N GLY A 605 39.51 -2.33 -0.15
CA GLY A 605 40.12 -1.00 -0.07
C GLY A 605 39.21 0.15 -0.48
N CYS A 606 37.90 -0.08 -0.70
CA CYS A 606 36.93 1.01 -0.83
C CYS A 606 36.87 1.85 0.46
N PRO A 607 36.67 3.18 0.37
CA PRO A 607 36.51 4.02 1.56
C PRO A 607 35.33 3.57 2.42
N ASP A 608 35.46 3.66 3.75
CA ASP A 608 34.41 3.27 4.70
C ASP A 608 33.08 3.98 4.43
N THR A 609 33.13 5.24 3.98
CA THR A 609 31.95 6.03 3.60
C THR A 609 31.19 5.39 2.43
N ALA A 610 31.89 4.88 1.42
CA ALA A 610 31.28 4.18 0.30
C ALA A 610 30.64 2.85 0.75
N CYS A 611 31.30 2.12 1.65
CA CYS A 611 30.75 0.90 2.23
C CYS A 611 29.46 1.17 3.03
N GLN A 612 29.45 2.24 3.83
CA GLN A 612 28.27 2.66 4.61
C GLN A 612 27.09 3.04 3.71
N ILE A 613 27.32 3.83 2.65
CA ILE A 613 26.28 4.21 1.69
C ILE A 613 25.75 2.99 0.94
N MET A 614 26.63 2.09 0.49
CA MET A 614 26.25 0.89 -0.25
C MET A 614 25.50 -0.13 0.62
N ALA A 615 25.75 -0.14 1.94
CA ALA A 615 25.01 -0.97 2.88
C ALA A 615 23.56 -0.53 3.11
N ARG A 616 23.24 0.75 2.90
CA ARG A 616 21.91 1.30 3.15
C ARG A 616 21.00 1.14 1.94
N GLY A 617 19.77 0.67 2.17
CA GLY A 617 18.71 0.69 1.15
C GLY A 617 18.08 2.08 1.02
N TYR A 618 17.80 2.50 -0.22
CA TYR A 618 17.04 3.73 -0.53
C TYR A 618 15.90 3.40 -1.49
N GLN A 619 14.70 3.90 -1.18
CA GLN A 619 13.53 3.61 -1.99
C GLN A 619 13.12 4.83 -2.82
N LEU A 620 13.45 4.79 -4.11
CA LEU A 620 13.01 5.79 -5.09
C LEU A 620 11.76 5.30 -5.84
N GLY A 621 11.04 6.21 -6.50
CA GLY A 621 9.93 5.85 -7.39
C GLY A 621 10.41 4.97 -8.54
N GLN A 622 9.64 3.92 -8.86
CA GLN A 622 10.03 2.93 -9.87
C GLN A 622 10.36 3.56 -11.24
N PRO A 623 11.23 2.96 -12.04
CA PRO A 623 11.49 3.45 -13.39
C PRO A 623 10.22 3.51 -14.24
N VAL A 624 10.01 4.64 -14.92
CA VAL A 624 8.99 4.78 -15.97
C VAL A 624 9.67 4.96 -17.31
N ALA A 625 9.10 4.37 -18.36
CA ALA A 625 9.62 4.52 -19.71
C ALA A 625 9.30 5.92 -20.22
N VAL A 626 10.32 6.67 -20.64
CA VAL A 626 10.15 7.98 -21.28
C VAL A 626 10.95 8.02 -22.58
N PRO A 627 10.42 8.62 -23.67
CA PRO A 627 11.22 8.79 -24.87
C PRO A 627 12.38 9.76 -24.60
N TYR A 628 13.58 9.40 -25.07
CA TYR A 628 14.77 10.20 -24.85
C TYR A 628 14.98 11.20 -25.98
N ALA A 629 14.80 12.50 -25.66
CA ALA A 629 14.71 13.55 -26.68
C ALA A 629 15.96 13.70 -27.56
N ARG A 630 17.15 13.34 -27.07
CA ARG A 630 18.39 13.48 -27.84
C ARG A 630 18.62 12.37 -28.86
N VAL A 631 17.94 11.23 -28.72
CA VAL A 631 18.10 10.07 -29.62
C VAL A 631 16.72 9.53 -30.01
N LYS A 632 16.31 9.84 -31.24
CA LYS A 632 14.99 9.46 -31.75
C LYS A 632 14.75 7.94 -31.65
N GLY A 633 13.59 7.57 -31.11
CA GLY A 633 13.16 6.17 -30.96
C GLY A 633 13.78 5.43 -29.77
N GLN A 634 14.69 6.06 -29.01
CA GLN A 634 15.24 5.48 -27.80
C GLN A 634 14.33 5.76 -26.60
N MET A 635 14.08 4.74 -25.78
CA MET A 635 13.39 4.86 -24.49
C MET A 635 14.41 4.83 -23.34
N ALA A 636 14.30 5.77 -22.42
CA ALA A 636 15.06 5.81 -21.17
C ALA A 636 14.17 5.38 -19.99
N GLY A 637 14.80 4.91 -18.92
CA GLY A 637 14.13 4.71 -17.63
C GLY A 637 14.29 5.93 -16.74
N ALA A 638 13.20 6.61 -16.39
CA ALA A 638 13.22 7.75 -15.47
C ALA A 638 12.93 7.31 -14.02
N LEU A 639 13.86 7.63 -13.11
CA LEU A 639 13.68 7.51 -11.66
C LEU A 639 13.04 8.77 -11.09
N ARG A 640 12.50 8.65 -9.87
CA ARG A 640 11.74 9.72 -9.23
C ARG A 640 12.07 9.82 -7.74
N ILE A 641 12.38 11.03 -7.27
CA ILE A 641 12.38 11.39 -5.85
C ILE A 641 11.06 12.10 -5.54
N SER A 642 10.29 11.57 -4.60
CA SER A 642 8.93 12.04 -4.32
C SER A 642 8.75 12.37 -2.84
N VAL A 643 8.59 13.66 -2.54
CA VAL A 643 8.23 14.15 -1.19
C VAL A 643 6.81 13.75 -0.86
N SER A 644 6.53 13.47 0.41
CA SER A 644 5.26 12.89 0.86
C SER A 644 4.82 13.44 2.20
N ALA A 645 3.57 13.15 2.57
CA ALA A 645 2.92 13.65 3.78
C ALA A 645 3.69 13.31 5.07
N ARG A 646 4.33 12.12 5.15
CA ARG A 646 5.15 11.71 6.31
C ARG A 646 6.39 12.56 6.54
N HIS A 647 7.02 13.06 5.47
CA HIS A 647 8.17 13.95 5.60
C HIS A 647 7.74 15.26 6.22
N ILE A 648 6.55 15.76 5.85
CA ILE A 648 6.01 17.02 6.35
C ILE A 648 5.45 16.88 7.77
N SER A 649 4.83 15.75 8.09
CA SER A 649 4.24 15.49 9.41
C SER A 649 5.22 14.84 10.40
N GLY A 650 6.41 14.45 9.95
CA GLY A 650 7.40 13.74 10.77
C GLY A 650 6.87 12.42 11.30
N SER A 651 6.21 11.59 10.47
CA SER A 651 5.69 10.27 10.90
C SER A 651 6.81 9.30 11.27
N ASP A 652 7.95 9.41 10.58
CA ASP A 652 9.14 8.60 10.81
C ASP A 652 10.19 9.34 11.66
N MET A 653 9.83 10.48 12.27
CA MET A 653 10.73 11.25 13.12
C MET A 653 10.98 10.52 14.44
N PRO A 654 12.25 10.22 14.81
CA PRO A 654 12.57 9.60 16.08
C PRO A 654 12.10 10.43 17.28
N GLN A 655 11.69 9.74 18.36
CA GLN A 655 11.25 10.41 19.58
C GLN A 655 12.38 11.29 20.17
N GLY A 656 12.04 12.54 20.53
CA GLY A 656 12.98 13.50 21.09
C GLY A 656 13.82 14.26 20.05
N MET A 657 13.72 13.94 18.76
CA MET A 657 14.36 14.69 17.68
C MET A 657 13.57 15.97 17.35
N THR A 658 14.27 17.05 17.03
CA THR A 658 13.63 18.27 16.51
C THR A 658 13.29 18.10 15.03
N TYR A 659 12.21 18.76 14.57
CA TYR A 659 11.83 18.67 13.15
C TYR A 659 12.93 19.18 12.22
N GLN A 660 13.68 20.22 12.61
CA GLN A 660 14.78 20.76 11.80
C GLN A 660 15.89 19.71 11.59
N THR A 661 16.31 19.02 12.66
CA THR A 661 17.31 17.95 12.58
C THR A 661 16.81 16.78 11.73
N TYR A 662 15.52 16.43 11.87
CA TYR A 662 14.89 15.40 11.04
C TYR A 662 14.94 15.77 9.55
N LEU A 663 14.59 17.01 9.22
CA LEU A 663 14.59 17.49 7.84
C LEU A 663 16.01 17.52 7.24
N GLU A 664 17.01 17.96 8.01
CA GLU A 664 18.41 17.91 7.59
C GLU A 664 18.88 16.47 7.30
N GLN A 665 18.45 15.51 8.13
CA GLN A 665 18.74 14.09 7.91
C GLN A 665 18.05 13.57 6.63
N GLU A 666 16.81 13.96 6.36
CA GLU A 666 16.11 13.59 5.13
C GLU A 666 16.76 14.18 3.87
N ILE A 667 17.26 15.42 3.93
CA ILE A 667 18.05 16.02 2.84
C ILE A 667 19.35 15.24 2.62
N GLN A 668 20.06 14.87 3.70
CA GLN A 668 21.27 14.06 3.62
C GLN A 668 20.98 12.67 3.02
N ASN A 669 19.88 12.02 3.41
CA ASN A 669 19.46 10.73 2.88
C ASN A 669 19.19 10.78 1.36
N VAL A 670 18.65 11.90 0.83
CA VAL A 670 18.51 12.11 -0.62
C VAL A 670 19.88 12.21 -1.29
N GLN A 671 20.82 12.95 -0.69
CA GLN A 671 22.19 13.06 -1.20
C GLN A 671 22.88 11.69 -1.23
N ASP A 672 22.78 10.92 -0.14
CA ASP A 672 23.37 9.59 -0.03
C ASP A 672 22.74 8.61 -1.03
N ALA A 673 21.45 8.74 -1.33
CA ALA A 673 20.79 7.93 -2.35
C ALA A 673 21.38 8.16 -3.75
N LEU A 674 21.65 9.42 -4.13
CA LEU A 674 22.30 9.73 -5.41
C LEU A 674 23.79 9.36 -5.43
N GLN A 675 24.49 9.49 -4.29
CA GLN A 675 25.84 8.95 -4.15
C GLN A 675 25.84 7.43 -4.33
N LYS A 676 24.82 6.72 -3.82
CA LYS A 676 24.65 5.28 -4.06
C LYS A 676 24.42 4.99 -5.54
N VAL A 677 23.62 5.77 -6.26
CA VAL A 677 23.48 5.66 -7.73
C VAL A 677 24.86 5.75 -8.39
N SER A 678 25.64 6.78 -8.06
CA SER A 678 26.99 6.99 -8.59
C SER A 678 27.93 5.80 -8.31
N LEU A 679 27.88 5.25 -7.09
CA LEU A 679 28.68 4.08 -6.70
C LEU A 679 28.23 2.82 -7.45
N ILE A 680 26.92 2.58 -7.58
CA ILE A 680 26.40 1.46 -8.36
C ILE A 680 26.87 1.54 -9.81
N LEU A 681 26.78 2.71 -10.45
CA LEU A 681 27.28 2.90 -11.82
C LEU A 681 28.78 2.61 -11.92
N ARG A 682 29.57 3.11 -10.97
CA ARG A 682 31.02 2.90 -10.92
C ARG A 682 31.38 1.42 -10.80
N TYR A 683 30.62 0.64 -10.03
CA TYR A 683 30.88 -0.77 -9.76
C TYR A 683 29.95 -1.71 -10.53
N TRP A 684 29.21 -1.22 -11.52
CA TRP A 684 28.23 -1.98 -12.30
C TRP A 684 28.77 -3.32 -12.80
N PRO A 685 29.97 -3.41 -13.42
CA PRO A 685 30.48 -4.69 -13.93
C PRO A 685 30.75 -5.72 -12.83
N PHE A 686 31.08 -5.27 -11.61
CA PHE A 686 31.30 -6.16 -10.47
C PHE A 686 29.98 -6.70 -9.92
N LEU A 687 28.97 -5.84 -9.80
CA LEU A 687 27.64 -6.21 -9.34
C LEU A 687 26.98 -7.20 -10.31
N GLN A 688 27.03 -6.91 -11.62
CA GLN A 688 26.47 -7.80 -12.64
C GLN A 688 27.15 -9.18 -12.64
N LYS A 689 28.48 -9.23 -12.54
CA LYS A 689 29.20 -10.50 -12.44
C LYS A 689 28.85 -11.31 -11.20
N ALA A 690 28.57 -10.64 -10.08
CA ALA A 690 28.14 -11.30 -8.85
C ALA A 690 26.76 -11.93 -9.00
N GLU A 691 25.82 -11.25 -9.66
CA GLU A 691 24.50 -11.80 -9.98
C GLU A 691 24.57 -12.97 -10.96
N ASP A 692 25.36 -12.87 -12.03
CA ASP A 692 25.54 -13.97 -13.00
C ASP A 692 26.10 -15.22 -12.31
N LYS A 693 27.01 -15.04 -11.34
CA LYS A 693 27.55 -16.13 -10.52
C LYS A 693 26.50 -16.73 -9.58
N ALA A 694 25.62 -15.91 -9.01
CA ALA A 694 24.52 -16.39 -8.17
C ALA A 694 23.47 -17.14 -9.00
N ALA A 695 23.10 -16.64 -10.17
CA ALA A 695 22.15 -17.26 -11.09
C ALA A 695 22.66 -18.59 -11.64
N SER A 696 23.95 -18.69 -12.00
CA SER A 696 24.57 -19.94 -12.44
C SER A 696 24.77 -20.99 -11.34
N ALA A 697 24.62 -20.61 -10.06
CA ALA A 697 24.69 -21.52 -8.92
C ALA A 697 23.33 -22.09 -8.50
N GLN A 698 22.21 -21.60 -9.06
CA GLN A 698 20.88 -22.16 -8.81
C GLN A 698 20.58 -23.29 -9.82
N PRO A 699 20.15 -24.50 -9.39
CA PRO A 699 19.80 -25.57 -10.32
C PRO A 699 18.60 -25.18 -11.18
N GLU A 700 18.69 -25.48 -12.49
CA GLU A 700 17.66 -25.23 -13.51
C GLU A 700 16.31 -25.84 -13.11
N ASN A 701 15.45 -25.07 -12.45
CA ASN A 701 14.02 -25.34 -12.35
C ASN A 701 13.29 -24.08 -11.86
N ILE A 702 13.19 -23.06 -12.72
CA ILE A 702 12.05 -22.13 -12.77
C ILE A 702 11.96 -21.64 -14.21
N VAL A 703 10.85 -21.94 -14.87
CA VAL A 703 10.51 -21.40 -16.19
C VAL A 703 10.29 -19.90 -16.03
N ASN A 704 11.22 -19.10 -16.56
CA ASN A 704 11.09 -17.65 -16.67
C ASN A 704 9.93 -17.32 -17.63
N VAL A 705 8.81 -16.81 -17.09
CA VAL A 705 7.72 -16.22 -17.87
C VAL A 705 7.82 -14.70 -17.74
N GLU A 706 8.87 -14.12 -18.33
CA GLU A 706 8.94 -12.68 -18.60
C GLU A 706 9.26 -12.47 -20.08
N ALA A 707 8.20 -12.33 -20.87
CA ALA A 707 8.26 -11.68 -22.16
C ALA A 707 7.10 -10.67 -22.23
N GLU A 708 7.28 -9.53 -21.55
CA GLU A 708 6.48 -8.34 -21.83
C GLU A 708 6.91 -7.77 -23.17
N ALA A 709 6.40 -8.34 -24.26
CA ALA A 709 6.38 -7.66 -25.54
C ALA A 709 5.33 -6.54 -25.46
N LEU A 710 5.80 -5.30 -25.31
CA LEU A 710 5.07 -4.10 -25.70
C LEU A 710 4.67 -4.25 -27.17
N LEU A 711 3.45 -4.69 -27.43
CA LEU A 711 2.86 -4.52 -28.76
C LEU A 711 2.65 -3.01 -28.96
N PRO A 712 3.13 -2.43 -30.08
CA PRO A 712 2.84 -1.05 -30.39
C PRO A 712 1.33 -0.92 -30.57
N VAL A 713 0.70 -0.13 -29.71
CA VAL A 713 -0.61 0.45 -30.01
C VAL A 713 -0.35 1.37 -31.20
N ALA A 714 -0.81 0.95 -32.37
CA ALA A 714 -0.68 1.74 -33.59
C ALA A 714 -1.31 3.12 -33.35
N LEU A 715 -0.50 4.16 -33.63
CA LEU A 715 -0.86 5.57 -33.67
C LEU A 715 -2.06 5.84 -34.58
#